data_AF-A0A7X0W4Q3-F1
#
_entry.id   AF-A0A7X0W4Q3-F1
#
_cell.length_a   1.000
_cell.length_b   1.000
_cell.length_c   1.000
_cell.angle_alpha   90.00
_cell.angle_beta   90.00
_cell.angle_gamma   90.00
#
_symmetry.space_group_name_H-M   'P 1'
#
loop_
_entity.id
_entity.type
_entity.pdbx_description
1 polymer ?
#
loop_
_entity_poly.entity_id
_entity_poly.type
_entity_poly.pdbx_seq_one_letter_code
_entity_poly.pdbx_strand_id
1 'polypeptide(L)'
;MKKLVKSAVVFASLAFIGASATMITENASAASIDTVQKVDDQSIYIPKGIRDGTATEEHDGFEDETNSVLKEVPLLRAAGYPDVNSYIKTNKFSTASIEKQLKSQFPKFNYRNGYGKPEGIVIHETANNSSTITGEINYMSTNYNNAFVHAFVDKSRIIQIHPTENGVWGAGQYANARFIQVELVRSKTFDEFSRSINNYAYYTAYLLNQYKLPVDSAHSDGKGTVWSHDAVTRYLGGTTHTDPVGYFNQWGYNFNSFVTLVNEKYKAMQVNYEKIEYDKAITAYSRVKTATGNSVWTKPNKTEGAKLINPLSSYSGKNLRIVREAKTSGGIIWYQFSVGGKTVGWVDSKALTTFYTPSMEKTITGTRYVLPSKQSVHYYGLPVADSAIDRGPLSKFNGQALTLQREATIEGQLWYRVKDLGWTKAANLTTTKYDLIEYDKAITAYSRVKSPSGNYVWTKPNKTEGAKQVNALSTYSGKNMRILREAKTSNGTIWYQFSIDGKTIGWVDSKALNTFYTPSMEKNLTATRYIAPGKETQHYYGLPVVDSAIDRGTLSKFAGQTLTVQREASIEGQLWYRVKDLGWTKASTLTASQYDKLDYDKAITAYSRVKTATDNSVWTKPYRTSGYKLVNPLSTYTGKNLRIIREAKTSSGIWYQFSVGGKTVGWVDSKALTTFYTPSMEKTITGTRYVLPSKQTVHYYGLPVADSAIDRGPLSKFNGQALTLQREATIEGQLWYRVKDLGWTKAANLTTTKYDTLSYDKAITAYSRVKTASSNYVWTKPNKIEGSQKVSALSTYSGKNMRILREAKTSSGAIWYQFSVGGKTIGWVDSKVLTTFYTPSMEKNLTATRYVLTSKKNEHYYGLPVVDSAIDRGPLSKFSGKTLTVQREATIEGQLWYRVKDLGWTKAANLSAKKQ
;
A
#
# COMPACT_ATOMS: atom_id res chain seq x y z
N MET A 1 -61.07 -33.43 -15.95
CA MET A 1 -62.27 -32.71 -16.43
C MET A 1 -61.81 -31.77 -17.55
N LYS A 2 -61.87 -32.21 -18.82
CA LYS A 2 -62.99 -31.97 -19.77
C LYS A 2 -63.35 -30.47 -19.93
N LYS A 3 -62.88 -29.83 -21.00
CA LYS A 3 -63.71 -29.53 -22.19
C LYS A 3 -62.89 -28.87 -23.32
N LEU A 4 -62.87 -29.60 -24.45
CA LEU A 4 -62.75 -29.09 -25.81
C LEU A 4 -63.93 -28.17 -26.14
N VAL A 5 -63.72 -27.18 -27.02
CA VAL A 5 -64.68 -26.84 -28.09
C VAL A 5 -63.90 -26.47 -29.36
N LYS A 6 -64.24 -27.16 -30.46
CA LYS A 6 -63.90 -26.89 -31.86
C LYS A 6 -65.06 -26.13 -32.54
N SER A 7 -64.77 -25.62 -33.75
CA SER A 7 -65.70 -25.22 -34.83
C SER A 7 -66.11 -23.74 -34.82
N ALA A 8 -66.28 -23.01 -35.94
CA ALA A 8 -66.27 -23.33 -37.36
C ALA A 8 -65.91 -22.08 -38.20
N VAL A 9 -65.58 -22.35 -39.46
CA VAL A 9 -65.39 -21.43 -40.59
C VAL A 9 -66.68 -20.69 -40.94
N VAL A 10 -66.58 -19.40 -41.28
CA VAL A 10 -67.51 -18.70 -42.19
C VAL A 10 -66.69 -17.78 -43.11
N PHE A 11 -66.73 -18.06 -44.41
CA PHE A 11 -66.42 -17.12 -45.49
C PHE A 11 -67.67 -16.27 -45.75
N ALA A 12 -67.51 -14.95 -45.80
CA ALA A 12 -68.47 -14.05 -46.42
C ALA A 12 -67.75 -12.82 -46.97
N SER A 13 -67.59 -12.83 -48.29
CA SER A 13 -67.37 -11.69 -49.17
C SER A 13 -68.48 -10.65 -49.01
N LEU A 14 -68.14 -9.35 -48.95
CA LEU A 14 -68.85 -8.30 -49.70
C LEU A 14 -68.09 -6.95 -49.68
N ALA A 15 -67.86 -6.45 -50.90
CA ALA A 15 -67.89 -5.07 -51.38
C ALA A 15 -67.27 -3.94 -50.54
N PHE A 16 -66.14 -3.42 -51.02
CA PHE A 16 -65.80 -2.00 -50.88
C PHE A 16 -66.04 -1.29 -52.21
N ILE A 17 -67.05 -0.41 -52.22
CA ILE A 17 -67.32 0.56 -53.28
C ILE A 17 -66.26 1.67 -53.19
N GLY A 18 -65.84 2.13 -54.35
CA GLY A 18 -64.63 2.90 -54.56
C GLY A 18 -64.66 4.36 -54.10
N ALA A 19 -63.44 4.87 -53.95
CA ALA A 19 -63.07 6.27 -54.09
C ALA A 19 -61.61 6.27 -54.56
N SER A 20 -61.40 6.22 -55.87
CA SER A 20 -60.09 6.39 -56.48
C SER A 20 -59.74 7.88 -56.43
N ALA A 21 -58.82 8.25 -55.55
CA ALA A 21 -58.23 9.58 -55.49
C ALA A 21 -57.02 9.66 -56.41
N THR A 22 -57.24 10.42 -57.49
CA THR A 22 -56.36 11.19 -58.35
C THR A 22 -54.98 11.53 -57.75
N MET A 23 -53.90 11.26 -58.50
CA MET A 23 -52.68 12.07 -58.56
C MET A 23 -51.94 11.83 -59.90
N ILE A 24 -52.20 12.74 -60.84
CA ILE A 24 -51.29 13.37 -61.81
C ILE A 24 -50.34 12.45 -62.59
N THR A 25 -50.80 12.02 -63.77
CA THR A 25 -49.94 11.69 -64.92
C THR A 25 -49.64 12.98 -65.68
N GLU A 26 -48.36 13.33 -65.82
CA GLU A 26 -47.94 14.41 -66.72
C GLU A 26 -48.25 14.06 -68.18
N ASN A 27 -48.86 15.04 -68.85
CA ASN A 27 -49.34 14.99 -70.22
C ASN A 27 -48.19 14.80 -71.21
N ALA A 28 -48.18 13.67 -71.93
CA ALA A 28 -47.69 13.67 -73.30
C ALA A 28 -48.84 14.13 -74.19
N SER A 29 -48.72 15.36 -74.68
CA SER A 29 -49.66 15.97 -75.62
C SER A 29 -49.86 15.06 -76.84
N ALA A 30 -51.13 14.81 -77.15
CA ALA A 30 -51.54 14.35 -78.47
C ALA A 30 -51.02 15.36 -79.51
N ALA A 31 -50.08 14.91 -80.34
CA ALA A 31 -49.73 15.53 -81.61
C ALA A 31 -50.08 14.55 -82.72
N SER A 32 -50.83 15.05 -83.69
CA SER A 32 -51.20 14.53 -85.00
C SER A 32 -50.69 13.14 -85.39
N ILE A 33 -51.65 12.30 -85.81
CA ILE A 33 -51.44 11.17 -86.70
C ILE A 33 -50.91 11.75 -88.03
N ASP A 34 -49.60 11.86 -88.17
CA ASP A 34 -48.96 11.97 -89.48
C ASP A 34 -48.80 10.55 -90.04
N THR A 35 -49.45 10.33 -91.18
CA THR A 35 -49.43 9.07 -91.94
C THR A 35 -48.01 8.62 -92.24
N VAL A 36 -47.56 7.56 -91.56
CA VAL A 36 -46.32 6.84 -91.86
C VAL A 36 -46.52 6.04 -93.16
N GLN A 37 -45.75 6.35 -94.20
CA GLN A 37 -45.81 5.69 -95.51
C GLN A 37 -45.34 4.23 -95.41
N LYS A 38 -46.09 3.29 -96.03
CA LYS A 38 -45.77 1.85 -96.07
C LYS A 38 -44.60 1.55 -97.02
N VAL A 39 -43.86 0.48 -96.71
CA VAL A 39 -42.60 0.02 -97.31
C VAL A 39 -42.82 -0.73 -98.64
N ASP A 40 -43.36 -0.08 -99.67
CA ASP A 40 -43.36 -0.64 -101.04
C ASP A 40 -42.45 0.14 -102.01
N ASP A 41 -41.90 1.28 -101.59
CA ASP A 41 -41.00 2.10 -102.42
C ASP A 41 -39.60 2.18 -101.78
N GLN A 42 -38.60 1.55 -102.41
CA GLN A 42 -37.20 1.63 -101.98
C GLN A 42 -36.62 3.06 -102.10
N SER A 43 -37.26 3.93 -102.89
CA SER A 43 -36.84 5.32 -103.06
C SER A 43 -36.88 6.11 -101.75
N ILE A 44 -37.68 5.70 -100.75
CA ILE A 44 -37.81 6.41 -99.47
C ILE A 44 -36.50 6.43 -98.67
N TYR A 45 -35.60 5.46 -98.92
CA TYR A 45 -34.29 5.37 -98.27
C TYR A 45 -33.21 6.21 -98.97
N ILE A 46 -33.48 6.70 -100.18
CA ILE A 46 -32.63 7.63 -100.90
C ILE A 46 -32.97 9.05 -100.42
N PRO A 47 -31.99 9.91 -100.11
CA PRO A 47 -32.26 11.30 -99.74
C PRO A 47 -33.05 12.05 -100.83
N LYS A 48 -33.91 12.98 -100.42
CA LYS A 48 -34.71 13.76 -101.37
C LYS A 48 -33.84 14.54 -102.36
N GLY A 49 -32.75 15.14 -101.89
CA GLY A 49 -31.82 15.88 -102.75
C GLY A 49 -31.18 15.01 -103.83
N ILE A 50 -30.95 13.72 -103.55
CA ILE A 50 -30.40 12.77 -104.53
C ILE A 50 -31.48 12.32 -105.52
N ARG A 51 -32.71 12.05 -105.05
CA ARG A 51 -33.84 11.72 -105.94
C ARG A 51 -34.18 12.86 -106.91
N ASP A 52 -34.07 14.10 -106.44
CA ASP A 52 -34.41 15.31 -107.19
C ASP A 52 -33.22 15.84 -108.03
N GLY A 53 -32.04 15.20 -107.95
CA GLY A 53 -30.83 15.57 -108.69
C GLY A 53 -30.12 16.84 -108.19
N THR A 54 -30.47 17.35 -107.01
CA THR A 54 -29.85 18.54 -106.38
C THR A 54 -28.64 18.21 -105.51
N ALA A 55 -28.34 16.93 -105.32
CA ALA A 55 -27.17 16.37 -104.64
C ALA A 55 -26.81 15.02 -105.29
N THR A 56 -25.58 14.53 -105.11
CA THR A 56 -25.19 13.17 -105.54
C THR A 56 -24.83 12.31 -104.32
N GLU A 57 -24.75 10.99 -104.49
CA GLU A 57 -24.28 10.09 -103.43
C GLU A 57 -22.81 10.37 -103.04
N GLU A 58 -22.04 11.03 -103.91
CA GLU A 58 -20.66 11.48 -103.65
C GLU A 58 -20.60 12.91 -103.10
N HIS A 59 -21.68 13.69 -103.20
CA HIS A 59 -21.69 15.14 -102.96
C HIS A 59 -23.02 15.53 -102.29
N ASP A 60 -23.29 14.93 -101.13
CA ASP A 60 -24.49 15.16 -100.31
C ASP A 60 -24.39 16.43 -99.44
N GLY A 61 -23.24 17.09 -99.46
CA GLY A 61 -22.96 18.29 -98.69
C GLY A 61 -22.41 18.04 -97.28
N PHE A 62 -22.04 16.79 -96.97
CA PHE A 62 -21.44 16.36 -95.69
C PHE A 62 -20.11 15.60 -95.93
N GLU A 63 -19.28 16.12 -96.84
CA GLU A 63 -18.11 15.41 -97.34
C GLU A 63 -16.96 15.21 -96.34
N ASP A 64 -16.32 14.05 -96.48
CA ASP A 64 -14.98 13.76 -95.95
C ASP A 64 -13.92 14.57 -96.74
N GLU A 65 -13.05 15.35 -96.07
CA GLU A 65 -11.91 15.98 -96.75
C GLU A 65 -11.02 14.91 -97.42
N THR A 66 -11.09 14.88 -98.76
CA THR A 66 -10.15 14.33 -99.76
C THR A 66 -10.30 12.89 -100.26
N ASN A 67 -10.68 12.81 -101.53
CA ASN A 67 -10.35 11.77 -102.51
C ASN A 67 -8.86 11.35 -102.46
N SER A 68 -8.58 10.11 -102.06
CA SER A 68 -7.44 9.38 -102.61
C SER A 68 -7.72 7.88 -102.71
N VAL A 69 -7.84 7.45 -103.97
CA VAL A 69 -7.79 6.07 -104.43
C VAL A 69 -6.62 5.31 -103.80
N LEU A 70 -6.92 4.12 -103.25
CA LEU A 70 -6.02 2.98 -103.01
C LEU A 70 -4.52 3.31 -102.80
N LYS A 71 -4.12 3.49 -101.55
CA LYS A 71 -2.78 3.11 -101.09
C LYS A 71 -2.90 2.35 -99.78
N GLU A 72 -2.36 1.14 -99.74
CA GLU A 72 -2.02 0.49 -98.47
C GLU A 72 -1.10 1.44 -97.70
N VAL A 73 -1.62 2.06 -96.65
CA VAL A 73 -0.80 2.79 -95.68
C VAL A 73 -0.32 1.76 -94.65
N PRO A 74 0.99 1.57 -94.47
CA PRO A 74 1.52 0.63 -93.49
C PRO A 74 0.98 0.94 -92.09
N LEU A 75 0.67 -0.12 -91.34
CA LEU A 75 0.40 -0.12 -89.90
C LEU A 75 1.60 0.44 -89.11
N LEU A 76 1.75 1.76 -89.07
CA LEU A 76 2.60 2.46 -88.13
C LEU A 76 1.67 3.22 -87.18
N ARG A 77 1.50 2.66 -85.96
CA ARG A 77 0.97 3.41 -84.82
C ARG A 77 1.67 4.77 -84.79
N ALA A 78 0.91 5.86 -84.84
CA ALA A 78 1.45 7.17 -84.47
C ALA A 78 1.96 7.05 -83.01
N ALA A 79 3.28 6.94 -82.86
CA ALA A 79 3.94 6.77 -81.58
C ALA A 79 3.79 8.07 -80.78
N GLY A 80 2.86 8.11 -79.81
CA GLY A 80 2.71 9.29 -78.94
C GLY A 80 1.58 9.25 -77.90
N TYR A 81 0.45 8.58 -78.18
CA TYR A 81 -0.72 8.61 -77.29
C TYR A 81 -0.90 7.34 -76.42
N PRO A 82 -1.46 7.45 -75.20
CA PRO A 82 -1.86 6.30 -74.38
C PRO A 82 -2.95 5.44 -75.05
N ASP A 83 -3.12 4.20 -74.59
CA ASP A 83 -4.29 3.40 -74.95
C ASP A 83 -5.58 4.07 -74.47
N VAL A 84 -6.45 4.45 -75.40
CA VAL A 84 -7.65 5.26 -75.14
C VAL A 84 -8.60 4.57 -74.16
N ASN A 85 -8.86 3.27 -74.33
CA ASN A 85 -9.75 2.52 -73.43
C ASN A 85 -9.19 2.45 -72.00
N SER A 86 -7.90 2.21 -71.86
CA SER A 86 -7.19 2.19 -70.57
C SER A 86 -7.18 3.58 -69.94
N TYR A 87 -7.00 4.64 -70.73
CA TYR A 87 -7.03 6.03 -70.27
C TYR A 87 -8.43 6.42 -69.75
N ILE A 88 -9.49 6.07 -70.47
CA ILE A 88 -10.89 6.28 -70.06
C ILE A 88 -11.15 5.60 -68.71
N LYS A 89 -10.72 4.34 -68.56
CA LYS A 89 -10.90 3.57 -67.31
C LYS A 89 -10.12 4.14 -66.15
N THR A 90 -8.86 4.50 -66.38
CA THR A 90 -7.96 5.03 -65.34
C THR A 90 -8.46 6.37 -64.81
N ASN A 91 -8.93 7.25 -65.70
CA ASN A 91 -9.46 8.56 -65.33
C ASN A 91 -10.93 8.55 -64.89
N LYS A 92 -11.61 7.39 -64.97
CA LYS A 92 -12.99 7.19 -64.50
C LYS A 92 -13.98 8.21 -65.07
N PHE A 93 -13.92 8.44 -66.37
CA PHE A 93 -14.81 9.40 -67.02
C PHE A 93 -16.29 9.02 -66.84
N SER A 94 -17.09 9.99 -66.38
CA SER A 94 -18.54 9.91 -66.43
C SER A 94 -19.03 10.02 -67.88
N THR A 95 -20.19 9.43 -68.15
CA THR A 95 -20.87 9.56 -69.44
C THR A 95 -21.82 10.76 -69.42
N ALA A 96 -21.91 11.48 -70.53
CA ALA A 96 -22.91 12.53 -70.71
C ALA A 96 -24.34 11.96 -70.61
N SER A 97 -25.29 12.79 -70.20
CA SER A 97 -26.72 12.45 -70.28
C SER A 97 -27.18 12.53 -71.75
N ILE A 98 -28.16 11.71 -72.11
CA ILE A 98 -28.76 11.74 -73.46
C ILE A 98 -29.77 12.87 -73.51
N GLU A 99 -29.46 13.93 -74.26
CA GLU A 99 -30.36 15.03 -74.56
C GLU A 99 -31.23 14.67 -75.77
N LYS A 100 -32.51 15.03 -75.74
CA LYS A 100 -33.41 14.90 -76.90
C LYS A 100 -33.76 16.29 -77.44
N GLN A 101 -33.27 16.62 -78.63
CA GLN A 101 -33.52 17.86 -79.36
C GLN A 101 -34.14 17.52 -80.73
N LEU A 102 -35.28 16.82 -80.70
CA LEU A 102 -35.92 16.27 -81.90
C LEU A 102 -36.33 17.37 -82.88
N LYS A 103 -36.02 17.20 -84.16
CA LYS A 103 -36.42 18.13 -85.24
C LYS A 103 -37.69 17.63 -85.91
N SER A 104 -38.78 18.39 -85.80
CA SER A 104 -40.09 18.04 -86.38
C SER A 104 -40.09 18.04 -87.91
N GLN A 105 -39.20 18.81 -88.54
CA GLN A 105 -39.10 18.94 -90.00
C GLN A 105 -38.48 17.71 -90.71
N PHE A 106 -37.87 16.79 -89.96
CA PHE A 106 -37.24 15.61 -90.55
C PHE A 106 -38.29 14.58 -90.96
N PRO A 107 -38.15 13.94 -92.14
CA PRO A 107 -39.07 12.91 -92.56
C PRO A 107 -39.00 11.71 -91.62
N LYS A 108 -40.14 11.07 -91.37
CA LYS A 108 -40.25 9.85 -90.56
C LYS A 108 -40.67 8.69 -91.44
N PHE A 109 -39.77 7.73 -91.61
CA PHE A 109 -40.04 6.50 -92.34
C PHE A 109 -39.56 5.29 -91.52
N ASN A 110 -40.09 4.12 -91.84
CA ASN A 110 -39.73 2.89 -91.13
C ASN A 110 -38.42 2.31 -91.67
N TYR A 111 -37.72 1.55 -90.84
CA TYR A 111 -36.71 0.61 -91.33
C TYR A 111 -37.36 -0.47 -92.20
N ARG A 112 -36.55 -1.23 -92.96
CA ARG A 112 -37.05 -2.30 -93.83
C ARG A 112 -37.83 -3.40 -93.10
N ASN A 113 -37.57 -3.58 -91.80
CA ASN A 113 -38.29 -4.56 -90.97
C ASN A 113 -39.49 -3.96 -90.21
N GLY A 114 -39.75 -2.66 -90.36
CA GLY A 114 -40.84 -1.92 -89.73
C GLY A 114 -40.37 -0.89 -88.68
N TYR A 115 -41.35 -0.18 -88.11
CA TYR A 115 -41.12 0.81 -87.06
C TYR A 115 -40.39 0.19 -85.85
N GLY A 116 -39.38 0.88 -85.32
CA GLY A 116 -38.68 0.44 -84.11
C GLY A 116 -37.82 -0.81 -84.28
N LYS A 117 -37.51 -1.23 -85.52
CA LYS A 117 -36.75 -2.45 -85.81
C LYS A 117 -35.45 -2.16 -86.58
N PRO A 118 -34.51 -1.39 -86.01
CA PRO A 118 -33.16 -1.29 -86.54
C PRO A 118 -32.43 -2.64 -86.40
N GLU A 119 -31.50 -2.90 -87.30
CA GLU A 119 -30.66 -4.09 -87.31
C GLU A 119 -29.28 -3.84 -86.71
N GLY A 120 -28.93 -2.59 -86.45
CA GLY A 120 -27.61 -2.17 -86.02
C GLY A 120 -27.46 -0.67 -85.98
N ILE A 121 -26.22 -0.24 -85.75
CA ILE A 121 -25.83 1.17 -85.59
C ILE A 121 -24.61 1.42 -86.49
N VAL A 122 -24.67 2.45 -87.34
CA VAL A 122 -23.53 2.98 -88.08
C VAL A 122 -22.87 4.08 -87.24
N ILE A 123 -21.56 3.95 -87.17
CA ILE A 123 -20.65 4.81 -86.44
C ILE A 123 -20.00 5.74 -87.46
N HIS A 124 -20.28 7.04 -87.31
CA HIS A 124 -19.80 8.10 -88.18
C HIS A 124 -18.84 9.05 -87.47
N GLU A 125 -18.18 9.90 -88.26
CA GLU A 125 -17.57 11.13 -87.76
C GLU A 125 -17.78 12.28 -88.74
N THR A 126 -17.89 13.50 -88.20
CA THR A 126 -18.39 14.69 -88.92
C THR A 126 -17.50 15.28 -90.02
N ALA A 127 -16.32 14.70 -90.23
CA ALA A 127 -15.26 15.15 -91.13
C ALA A 127 -14.69 16.57 -90.94
N ASN A 128 -15.26 17.36 -90.03
CA ASN A 128 -14.96 18.78 -89.88
C ASN A 128 -14.15 19.06 -88.60
N ASN A 129 -12.86 19.39 -88.77
CA ASN A 129 -11.94 19.68 -87.66
C ASN A 129 -12.29 20.95 -86.86
N SER A 130 -13.13 21.83 -87.42
CA SER A 130 -13.44 23.14 -86.84
C SER A 130 -14.84 23.24 -86.26
N SER A 131 -15.69 22.25 -86.48
CA SER A 131 -17.10 22.33 -86.11
C SER A 131 -17.34 22.10 -84.61
N THR A 132 -18.58 22.35 -84.21
CA THR A 132 -19.09 22.05 -82.88
C THR A 132 -20.37 21.24 -83.05
N ILE A 133 -20.74 20.45 -82.06
CA ILE A 133 -21.99 19.65 -82.11
C ILE A 133 -23.24 20.50 -82.43
N THR A 134 -23.30 21.74 -81.95
CA THR A 134 -24.41 22.66 -82.28
C THR A 134 -24.32 23.17 -83.71
N GLY A 135 -23.11 23.45 -84.20
CA GLY A 135 -22.89 23.83 -85.60
C GLY A 135 -23.33 22.72 -86.56
N GLU A 136 -22.92 21.48 -86.29
CA GLU A 136 -23.28 20.30 -87.07
C GLU A 136 -24.80 20.07 -87.07
N ILE A 137 -25.44 20.08 -85.90
CA ILE A 137 -26.89 19.95 -85.79
C ILE A 137 -27.62 21.05 -86.59
N ASN A 138 -27.15 22.31 -86.54
CA ASN A 138 -27.78 23.42 -87.25
C ASN A 138 -27.61 23.30 -88.77
N TYR A 139 -26.40 22.98 -89.23
CA TYR A 139 -26.10 22.75 -90.64
C TYR A 139 -26.94 21.59 -91.19
N MET A 140 -26.97 20.47 -90.48
CA MET A 140 -27.73 19.30 -90.88
C MET A 140 -29.24 19.55 -90.82
N SER A 141 -29.72 20.32 -89.83
CA SER A 141 -31.14 20.71 -89.78
C SER A 141 -31.54 21.54 -91.00
N THR A 142 -30.64 22.37 -91.52
CA THR A 142 -30.88 23.21 -92.70
C THR A 142 -30.82 22.40 -94.00
N ASN A 143 -29.91 21.42 -94.07
CA ASN A 143 -29.64 20.62 -95.27
C ASN A 143 -30.23 19.19 -95.24
N TYR A 144 -31.25 18.96 -94.41
CA TYR A 144 -31.78 17.61 -94.10
C TYR A 144 -32.35 16.84 -95.30
N ASN A 145 -32.66 17.53 -96.41
CA ASN A 145 -33.08 16.87 -97.65
C ASN A 145 -31.94 16.08 -98.29
N ASN A 146 -30.68 16.39 -97.96
CA ASN A 146 -29.51 15.69 -98.46
C ASN A 146 -29.01 14.65 -97.46
N ALA A 147 -28.84 15.02 -96.19
CA ALA A 147 -28.53 14.07 -95.14
C ALA A 147 -29.01 14.51 -93.76
N PHE A 148 -29.41 13.55 -92.94
CA PHE A 148 -29.58 13.71 -91.50
C PHE A 148 -29.33 12.39 -90.76
N VAL A 149 -28.86 12.47 -89.52
CA VAL A 149 -28.60 11.32 -88.63
C VAL A 149 -29.47 11.32 -87.37
N HIS A 150 -29.39 10.26 -86.56
CA HIS A 150 -30.19 10.14 -85.32
C HIS A 150 -29.64 11.00 -84.19
N ALA A 151 -28.32 11.06 -84.03
CA ALA A 151 -27.70 11.72 -82.90
C ALA A 151 -26.27 12.16 -83.19
N PHE A 152 -25.81 13.14 -82.42
CA PHE A 152 -24.41 13.54 -82.37
C PHE A 152 -23.83 13.33 -80.97
N VAL A 153 -22.54 13.04 -80.92
CA VAL A 153 -21.78 12.87 -79.69
C VAL A 153 -20.51 13.71 -79.73
N ASP A 154 -20.23 14.42 -78.65
CA ASP A 154 -18.95 15.09 -78.42
C ASP A 154 -18.37 14.73 -77.04
N LYS A 155 -17.26 15.39 -76.66
CA LYS A 155 -16.58 15.21 -75.36
C LYS A 155 -17.46 15.42 -74.13
N SER A 156 -18.59 16.10 -74.27
CA SER A 156 -19.43 16.61 -73.18
C SER A 156 -20.92 16.30 -73.32
N ARG A 157 -21.42 16.06 -74.53
CA ARG A 157 -22.85 15.93 -74.82
C ARG A 157 -23.14 14.74 -75.73
N ILE A 158 -24.33 14.17 -75.55
CA ILE A 158 -24.97 13.21 -76.44
C ILE A 158 -26.32 13.82 -76.79
N ILE A 159 -26.54 14.19 -78.05
CA ILE A 159 -27.77 14.86 -78.47
C ILE A 159 -28.46 14.04 -79.56
N GLN A 160 -29.59 13.45 -79.22
CA GLN A 160 -30.49 12.78 -80.15
C GLN A 160 -31.43 13.81 -80.78
N ILE A 161 -31.46 13.85 -82.11
CA ILE A 161 -32.20 14.84 -82.90
C ILE A 161 -33.26 14.21 -83.81
N HIS A 162 -33.26 12.88 -83.94
CA HIS A 162 -34.33 12.13 -84.59
C HIS A 162 -34.72 10.89 -83.75
N PRO A 163 -36.00 10.46 -83.73
CA PRO A 163 -36.40 9.21 -83.08
C PRO A 163 -35.67 8.00 -83.67
N THR A 164 -35.13 7.13 -82.82
CA THR A 164 -34.37 5.94 -83.24
C THR A 164 -35.26 4.80 -83.72
N GLU A 165 -36.58 4.96 -83.62
CA GLU A 165 -37.58 4.06 -84.16
C GLU A 165 -37.82 4.26 -85.67
N ASN A 166 -37.34 5.37 -86.23
CA ASN A 166 -37.45 5.74 -87.63
C ASN A 166 -36.09 5.71 -88.34
N GLY A 167 -36.08 5.48 -89.66
CA GLY A 167 -34.88 5.56 -90.48
C GLY A 167 -34.41 7.01 -90.68
N VAL A 168 -33.17 7.17 -91.10
CA VAL A 168 -32.53 8.46 -91.41
C VAL A 168 -31.79 8.38 -92.75
N TRP A 169 -31.26 9.50 -93.22
CA TRP A 169 -30.55 9.60 -94.49
C TRP A 169 -29.09 10.00 -94.24
N GLY A 170 -28.17 9.06 -94.03
CA GLY A 170 -26.77 9.45 -93.74
C GLY A 170 -25.70 8.37 -94.00
N ALA A 171 -26.08 7.22 -94.56
CA ALA A 171 -25.11 6.17 -94.90
C ALA A 171 -25.45 5.42 -96.20
N GLY A 172 -26.14 6.08 -97.13
CA GLY A 172 -26.61 5.44 -98.35
C GLY A 172 -27.87 4.58 -98.17
N GLN A 173 -28.58 4.34 -99.26
CA GLN A 173 -29.94 3.75 -99.24
C GLN A 173 -30.02 2.39 -98.51
N TYR A 174 -28.99 1.55 -98.63
CA TYR A 174 -29.01 0.21 -98.03
C TYR A 174 -28.82 0.23 -96.51
N ALA A 175 -28.04 1.16 -95.97
CA ALA A 175 -27.85 1.34 -94.53
C ALA A 175 -28.97 2.19 -93.91
N ASN A 176 -29.47 3.21 -94.62
CA ASN A 176 -30.64 4.01 -94.22
C ASN A 176 -31.86 3.12 -93.93
N ALA A 177 -32.01 2.03 -94.69
CA ALA A 177 -33.06 1.05 -94.47
C ALA A 177 -32.88 0.16 -93.23
N ARG A 178 -31.68 0.12 -92.62
CA ARG A 178 -31.30 -0.89 -91.62
C ARG A 178 -30.88 -0.32 -90.27
N PHE A 179 -30.17 0.80 -90.24
CA PHE A 179 -29.34 1.13 -89.09
C PHE A 179 -29.66 2.49 -88.46
N ILE A 180 -29.47 2.58 -87.14
CA ILE A 180 -29.35 3.86 -86.44
C ILE A 180 -28.01 4.48 -86.83
N GLN A 181 -27.92 5.79 -87.04
CA GLN A 181 -26.70 6.47 -87.47
C GLN A 181 -26.34 7.56 -86.46
N VAL A 182 -25.11 7.53 -85.96
CA VAL A 182 -24.67 8.43 -84.90
C VAL A 182 -23.34 9.05 -85.28
N GLU A 183 -23.27 10.37 -85.21
CA GLU A 183 -22.12 11.18 -85.57
C GLU A 183 -21.20 11.47 -84.37
N LEU A 184 -19.90 11.31 -84.57
CA LEU A 184 -18.88 11.76 -83.64
C LEU A 184 -18.28 13.08 -84.09
N VAL A 185 -18.44 14.13 -83.30
CA VAL A 185 -17.83 15.43 -83.58
C VAL A 185 -16.33 15.38 -83.33
N ARG A 186 -15.53 15.85 -84.30
CA ARG A 186 -14.07 15.84 -84.18
C ARG A 186 -13.58 16.66 -82.97
N SER A 187 -12.72 16.02 -82.19
CA SER A 187 -12.08 16.55 -80.98
C SER A 187 -10.72 17.19 -81.28
N LYS A 188 -10.29 18.14 -80.43
CA LYS A 188 -9.03 18.90 -80.63
C LYS A 188 -7.84 18.39 -79.82
N THR A 189 -8.08 17.58 -78.80
CA THR A 189 -7.03 17.01 -77.94
C THR A 189 -7.33 15.54 -77.61
N PHE A 190 -6.32 14.81 -77.13
CA PHE A 190 -6.45 13.39 -76.78
C PHE A 190 -7.45 13.15 -75.63
N ASP A 191 -7.51 14.03 -74.63
CA ASP A 191 -8.49 13.94 -73.54
C ASP A 191 -9.91 14.17 -74.07
N GLU A 192 -10.10 15.16 -74.95
CA GLU A 192 -11.39 15.43 -75.59
C GLU A 192 -11.86 14.24 -76.43
N PHE A 193 -10.95 13.67 -77.22
CA PHE A 193 -11.21 12.45 -78.00
C PHE A 193 -11.56 11.26 -77.08
N SER A 194 -10.81 11.06 -76.00
CA SER A 194 -11.09 9.96 -75.07
C SER A 194 -12.46 10.12 -74.38
N ARG A 195 -12.86 11.35 -74.03
CA ARG A 195 -14.19 11.63 -73.48
C ARG A 195 -15.30 11.44 -74.51
N SER A 196 -15.07 11.86 -75.75
CA SER A 196 -16.05 11.68 -76.82
C SER A 196 -16.24 10.20 -77.13
N ILE A 197 -15.15 9.41 -77.22
CA ILE A 197 -15.20 7.94 -77.32
C ILE A 197 -15.92 7.29 -76.13
N ASN A 198 -15.72 7.77 -74.90
CA ASN A 198 -16.43 7.26 -73.73
C ASN A 198 -17.95 7.46 -73.81
N ASN A 199 -18.38 8.66 -74.24
CA ASN A 199 -19.78 9.00 -74.47
C ASN A 199 -20.36 8.21 -75.64
N TYR A 200 -19.58 8.08 -76.71
CA TYR A 200 -20.00 7.46 -77.95
C TYR A 200 -20.22 5.97 -77.77
N ALA A 201 -19.25 5.28 -77.16
CA ALA A 201 -19.38 3.87 -76.82
C ALA A 201 -20.53 3.60 -75.82
N TYR A 202 -20.81 4.55 -74.92
CA TYR A 202 -21.96 4.47 -74.02
C TYR A 202 -23.29 4.58 -74.76
N TYR A 203 -23.42 5.55 -75.66
CA TYR A 203 -24.64 5.73 -76.42
C TYR A 203 -24.90 4.55 -77.37
N THR A 204 -23.86 4.04 -78.04
CA THR A 204 -23.95 2.82 -78.85
C THR A 204 -24.39 1.62 -78.01
N ALA A 205 -23.77 1.40 -76.84
CA ALA A 205 -24.18 0.32 -75.92
C ALA A 205 -25.62 0.48 -75.41
N TYR A 206 -26.03 1.72 -75.10
CA TYR A 206 -27.39 2.07 -74.68
C TYR A 206 -28.41 1.71 -75.76
N LEU A 207 -28.15 2.08 -77.02
CA LEU A 207 -29.03 1.78 -78.15
C LEU A 207 -29.11 0.27 -78.44
N LEU A 208 -27.97 -0.44 -78.44
CA LEU A 208 -27.97 -1.90 -78.58
C LEU A 208 -28.81 -2.55 -77.48
N ASN A 209 -28.68 -2.10 -76.23
CA ASN A 209 -29.46 -2.63 -75.12
C ASN A 209 -30.95 -2.27 -75.21
N GLN A 210 -31.27 -1.07 -75.71
CA GLN A 210 -32.64 -0.60 -75.95
C GLN A 210 -33.36 -1.52 -76.96
N TYR A 211 -32.69 -1.87 -78.06
CA TYR A 211 -33.25 -2.69 -79.14
C TYR A 211 -32.96 -4.20 -79.03
N LYS A 212 -32.32 -4.64 -77.94
CA LYS A 212 -31.95 -6.06 -77.71
C LYS A 212 -31.07 -6.64 -78.81
N LEU A 213 -30.20 -5.81 -79.38
CA LEU A 213 -29.21 -6.21 -80.36
C LEU A 213 -27.91 -6.64 -79.66
N PRO A 214 -27.28 -7.77 -80.05
CA PRO A 214 -25.97 -8.14 -79.52
C PRO A 214 -24.92 -7.11 -79.92
N VAL A 215 -23.77 -7.10 -79.25
CA VAL A 215 -22.60 -6.33 -79.70
C VAL A 215 -21.83 -7.19 -80.69
N ASP A 216 -21.93 -6.88 -81.98
CA ASP A 216 -21.31 -7.65 -83.07
C ASP A 216 -20.74 -6.69 -84.14
N SER A 217 -19.46 -6.80 -84.45
CA SER A 217 -18.76 -5.86 -85.34
C SER A 217 -18.83 -6.34 -86.78
N ALA A 218 -19.46 -5.55 -87.65
CA ALA A 218 -19.51 -5.85 -89.08
C ALA A 218 -18.25 -5.40 -89.85
N HIS A 219 -17.26 -4.83 -89.16
CA HIS A 219 -16.14 -4.14 -89.81
C HIS A 219 -15.26 -5.07 -90.66
N SER A 220 -15.12 -6.35 -90.29
CA SER A 220 -14.26 -7.31 -90.98
C SER A 220 -14.97 -8.26 -91.95
N ASP A 221 -16.28 -8.46 -91.82
CA ASP A 221 -17.01 -9.51 -92.55
C ASP A 221 -18.37 -9.07 -93.12
N GLY A 222 -18.78 -7.82 -92.89
CA GLY A 222 -20.05 -7.28 -93.36
C GLY A 222 -21.27 -7.88 -92.66
N LYS A 223 -21.11 -8.44 -91.45
CA LYS A 223 -22.20 -9.00 -90.66
C LYS A 223 -22.12 -8.53 -89.21
N GLY A 224 -23.23 -8.05 -88.67
CA GLY A 224 -23.30 -7.64 -87.27
C GLY A 224 -24.21 -6.44 -87.05
N THR A 225 -24.04 -5.82 -85.89
CA THR A 225 -24.93 -4.78 -85.35
C THR A 225 -24.21 -3.45 -85.09
N VAL A 226 -22.89 -3.42 -85.20
CA VAL A 226 -22.08 -2.20 -85.10
C VAL A 226 -21.23 -2.08 -86.37
N TRP A 227 -21.50 -1.04 -87.15
CA TRP A 227 -20.96 -0.82 -88.48
C TRP A 227 -20.16 0.49 -88.50
N SER A 228 -18.98 0.51 -89.14
CA SER A 228 -18.40 1.77 -89.60
C SER A 228 -19.05 2.17 -90.92
N HIS A 229 -19.03 3.45 -91.29
CA HIS A 229 -19.47 3.87 -92.61
C HIS A 229 -18.61 3.21 -93.71
N ASP A 230 -17.30 3.07 -93.48
CA ASP A 230 -16.41 2.28 -94.33
C ASP A 230 -16.90 0.82 -94.57
N ALA A 231 -17.45 0.16 -93.56
CA ALA A 231 -17.99 -1.20 -93.71
C ALA A 231 -19.28 -1.20 -94.54
N VAL A 232 -20.09 -0.14 -94.43
CA VAL A 232 -21.25 0.05 -95.31
C VAL A 232 -20.79 0.19 -96.76
N THR A 233 -19.80 1.03 -97.06
CA THR A 233 -19.24 1.18 -98.42
C THR A 233 -18.73 -0.15 -98.96
N ARG A 234 -17.95 -0.90 -98.18
CA ARG A 234 -17.33 -2.16 -98.65
C ARG A 234 -18.31 -3.32 -98.83
N TYR A 235 -19.36 -3.42 -98.00
CA TYR A 235 -20.22 -4.61 -97.98
C TYR A 235 -21.67 -4.37 -98.41
N LEU A 236 -22.18 -3.14 -98.34
CA LEU A 236 -23.55 -2.80 -98.75
C LEU A 236 -23.59 -1.91 -99.98
N GLY A 237 -22.66 -0.94 -100.11
CA GLY A 237 -22.65 0.05 -101.19
C GLY A 237 -23.67 1.19 -100.99
N GLY A 238 -23.84 2.02 -102.02
CA GLY A 238 -24.73 3.21 -101.98
C GLY A 238 -24.18 4.43 -101.23
N THR A 239 -22.89 4.38 -100.90
CA THR A 239 -22.07 5.45 -100.28
C THR A 239 -20.59 5.13 -100.49
N THR A 240 -19.74 6.14 -100.56
CA THR A 240 -18.28 6.01 -100.77
C THR A 240 -17.43 6.42 -99.57
N HIS A 241 -18.07 6.82 -98.46
CA HIS A 241 -17.39 7.35 -97.27
C HIS A 241 -16.61 6.29 -96.50
N THR A 242 -15.57 6.73 -95.77
CA THR A 242 -14.65 5.82 -95.06
C THR A 242 -14.53 6.09 -93.55
N ASP A 243 -15.39 6.96 -93.03
CA ASP A 243 -15.48 7.24 -91.61
C ASP A 243 -15.88 6.01 -90.76
N PRO A 244 -15.46 5.95 -89.49
CA PRO A 244 -14.57 6.87 -88.77
C PRO A 244 -13.12 6.37 -88.79
N VAL A 245 -12.74 5.49 -89.72
CA VAL A 245 -11.50 4.70 -89.67
C VAL A 245 -10.27 5.61 -89.67
N GLY A 246 -10.21 6.56 -90.60
CA GLY A 246 -9.12 7.53 -90.68
C GLY A 246 -9.03 8.39 -89.42
N TYR A 247 -10.15 8.92 -88.94
CA TYR A 247 -10.20 9.76 -87.75
C TYR A 247 -9.75 9.01 -86.48
N PHE A 248 -10.18 7.76 -86.28
CA PHE A 248 -9.73 6.95 -85.14
C PHE A 248 -8.22 6.70 -85.19
N ASN A 249 -7.69 6.39 -86.38
CA ASN A 249 -6.26 6.13 -86.57
C ASN A 249 -5.40 7.36 -86.22
N GLN A 250 -5.88 8.59 -86.45
CA GLN A 250 -5.17 9.84 -86.07
C GLN A 250 -4.88 9.92 -84.56
N TRP A 251 -5.70 9.27 -83.72
CA TRP A 251 -5.55 9.24 -82.26
C TRP A 251 -4.91 7.94 -81.74
N GLY A 252 -4.36 7.11 -82.64
CA GLY A 252 -3.84 5.79 -82.27
C GLY A 252 -4.92 4.80 -81.84
N TYR A 253 -6.18 5.07 -82.19
CA TYR A 253 -7.34 4.23 -81.88
C TYR A 253 -7.81 3.48 -83.14
N ASN A 254 -8.67 2.47 -82.98
CA ASN A 254 -9.22 1.72 -84.11
C ASN A 254 -10.63 1.21 -83.78
N PHE A 255 -11.35 0.81 -84.82
CA PHE A 255 -12.75 0.41 -84.71
C PHE A 255 -12.97 -0.79 -83.77
N ASN A 256 -12.10 -1.80 -83.79
CA ASN A 256 -12.19 -2.95 -82.88
C ASN A 256 -12.02 -2.55 -81.40
N SER A 257 -11.18 -1.56 -81.12
CA SER A 257 -11.01 -1.01 -79.77
C SER A 257 -12.26 -0.26 -79.31
N PHE A 258 -12.93 0.46 -80.22
CA PHE A 258 -14.23 1.08 -79.97
C PHE A 258 -15.30 0.03 -79.62
N VAL A 259 -15.44 -1.02 -80.45
CA VAL A 259 -16.40 -2.09 -80.20
C VAL A 259 -16.11 -2.82 -78.88
N THR A 260 -14.84 -2.97 -78.50
CA THR A 260 -14.46 -3.53 -77.19
C THR A 260 -15.03 -2.69 -76.05
N LEU A 261 -14.90 -1.36 -76.12
CA LEU A 261 -15.45 -0.45 -75.11
C LEU A 261 -16.99 -0.46 -75.09
N VAL A 262 -17.63 -0.55 -76.27
CA VAL A 262 -19.08 -0.74 -76.40
C VAL A 262 -19.51 -2.02 -75.69
N ASN A 263 -18.81 -3.15 -75.91
CA ASN A 263 -19.12 -4.42 -75.27
C ASN A 263 -19.01 -4.38 -73.75
N GLU A 264 -17.97 -3.72 -73.22
CA GLU A 264 -17.81 -3.54 -71.78
C GLU A 264 -18.97 -2.75 -71.17
N LYS A 265 -19.37 -1.65 -71.83
CA LYS A 265 -20.50 -0.83 -71.39
C LYS A 265 -21.82 -1.56 -71.53
N TYR A 266 -22.01 -2.32 -72.61
CA TYR A 266 -23.20 -3.15 -72.83
C TYR A 266 -23.34 -4.23 -71.74
N LYS A 267 -22.26 -4.95 -71.41
CA LYS A 267 -22.24 -5.92 -70.31
C LYS A 267 -22.55 -5.28 -68.96
N ALA A 268 -22.05 -4.07 -68.70
CA ALA A 268 -22.37 -3.34 -67.47
C ALA A 268 -23.86 -2.97 -67.38
N MET A 269 -24.55 -2.79 -68.50
CA MET A 269 -25.99 -2.53 -68.56
C MET A 269 -26.87 -3.78 -68.36
N GLN A 270 -26.31 -4.99 -68.42
CA GLN A 270 -27.06 -6.25 -68.23
C GLN A 270 -27.17 -6.71 -66.76
N VAL A 271 -26.67 -5.93 -65.78
CA VAL A 271 -26.73 -6.30 -64.35
C VAL A 271 -28.10 -5.94 -63.76
N ASN A 272 -28.88 -6.95 -63.35
CA ASN A 272 -30.19 -6.76 -62.70
C ASN A 272 -30.03 -6.40 -61.21
N TYR A 273 -30.19 -5.12 -60.88
CA TYR A 273 -30.28 -4.66 -59.49
C TYR A 273 -31.70 -4.83 -58.92
N GLU A 274 -31.79 -5.12 -57.61
CA GLU A 274 -33.05 -5.00 -56.88
C GLU A 274 -33.47 -3.52 -56.75
N LYS A 275 -34.77 -3.25 -56.86
CA LYS A 275 -35.34 -1.91 -56.64
C LYS A 275 -35.66 -1.71 -55.15
N ILE A 276 -35.55 -0.49 -54.65
CA ILE A 276 -36.03 -0.12 -53.31
C ILE A 276 -37.52 0.22 -53.44
N GLU A 277 -38.40 -0.58 -52.83
CA GLU A 277 -39.86 -0.37 -52.85
C GLU A 277 -40.27 0.80 -51.94
N TYR A 278 -39.65 0.89 -50.75
CA TYR A 278 -39.79 2.04 -49.87
C TYR A 278 -38.52 2.24 -49.05
N ASP A 279 -38.33 3.46 -48.58
CA ASP A 279 -37.34 3.84 -47.57
C ASP A 279 -37.97 4.89 -46.66
N LYS A 280 -38.19 4.54 -45.39
CA LYS A 280 -38.81 5.42 -44.39
C LYS A 280 -37.93 5.58 -43.17
N ALA A 281 -37.99 6.78 -42.57
CA ALA A 281 -37.37 7.03 -41.28
C ALA A 281 -38.12 6.26 -40.18
N ILE A 282 -37.38 5.60 -39.29
CA ILE A 282 -37.94 4.94 -38.10
C ILE A 282 -37.07 5.24 -36.89
N THR A 283 -37.61 4.99 -35.70
CA THR A 283 -36.84 5.01 -34.46
C THR A 283 -36.96 3.64 -33.82
N ALA A 284 -35.85 2.93 -33.73
CA ALA A 284 -35.77 1.67 -32.99
C ALA A 284 -34.35 1.47 -32.46
N TYR A 285 -34.21 0.57 -31.50
CA TYR A 285 -32.90 0.08 -31.08
C TYR A 285 -32.85 -1.44 -31.18
N SER A 286 -31.75 -1.92 -31.73
CA SER A 286 -31.51 -3.34 -31.95
C SER A 286 -30.09 -3.73 -31.55
N ARG A 287 -29.83 -5.03 -31.39
CA ARG A 287 -28.49 -5.60 -31.30
C ARG A 287 -28.28 -6.66 -32.37
N VAL A 288 -27.02 -6.95 -32.69
CA VAL A 288 -26.68 -8.06 -33.58
C VAL A 288 -27.17 -9.38 -32.99
N LYS A 289 -28.00 -10.10 -33.76
CA LYS A 289 -28.48 -11.46 -33.45
C LYS A 289 -27.59 -12.51 -34.09
N THR A 290 -27.32 -12.35 -35.39
CA THR A 290 -26.55 -13.32 -36.19
C THR A 290 -25.49 -12.58 -37.01
N ALA A 291 -24.27 -12.52 -36.51
CA ALA A 291 -23.17 -11.85 -37.22
C ALA A 291 -22.66 -12.66 -38.43
N THR A 292 -22.59 -13.98 -38.29
CA THR A 292 -22.08 -14.89 -39.32
C THR A 292 -22.91 -14.80 -40.59
N GLY A 293 -22.25 -14.62 -41.73
CA GLY A 293 -22.89 -14.48 -43.04
C GLY A 293 -23.53 -13.12 -43.31
N ASN A 294 -23.48 -12.17 -42.38
CA ASN A 294 -24.10 -10.85 -42.52
C ASN A 294 -23.06 -9.73 -42.61
N SER A 295 -23.34 -8.75 -43.46
CA SER A 295 -22.44 -7.64 -43.75
C SER A 295 -23.19 -6.31 -43.72
N VAL A 296 -22.44 -5.23 -43.55
CA VAL A 296 -22.95 -3.86 -43.55
C VAL A 296 -22.60 -3.19 -44.87
N TRP A 297 -23.57 -2.49 -45.46
CA TRP A 297 -23.50 -1.96 -46.81
C TRP A 297 -23.83 -0.47 -46.87
N THR A 298 -23.33 0.25 -47.88
CA THR A 298 -23.65 1.68 -48.09
C THR A 298 -25.11 1.91 -48.48
N LYS A 299 -25.73 0.92 -49.12
CA LYS A 299 -27.15 0.81 -49.48
C LYS A 299 -27.60 -0.63 -49.26
N PRO A 300 -28.91 -0.96 -49.24
CA PRO A 300 -29.36 -2.36 -49.24
C PRO A 300 -28.60 -3.22 -50.26
N ASN A 301 -28.15 -4.42 -49.88
CA ASN A 301 -27.37 -5.27 -50.77
C ASN A 301 -28.16 -5.60 -52.06
N LYS A 302 -27.45 -5.83 -53.18
CA LYS A 302 -28.00 -6.05 -54.54
C LYS A 302 -28.77 -4.88 -55.15
N THR A 303 -28.81 -3.71 -54.50
CA THR A 303 -29.30 -2.47 -55.12
C THR A 303 -28.19 -1.72 -55.82
N GLU A 304 -28.55 -0.85 -56.77
CA GLU A 304 -27.59 -0.09 -57.57
C GLU A 304 -26.68 0.80 -56.71
N GLY A 305 -25.37 0.59 -56.84
CA GLY A 305 -24.35 1.34 -56.11
C GLY A 305 -24.13 0.89 -54.66
N ALA A 306 -24.69 -0.25 -54.23
CA ALA A 306 -24.39 -0.85 -52.93
C ALA A 306 -22.92 -1.32 -52.86
N LYS A 307 -22.19 -0.86 -51.85
CA LYS A 307 -20.80 -1.24 -51.57
C LYS A 307 -20.67 -1.81 -50.18
N LEU A 308 -19.85 -2.84 -50.03
CA LEU A 308 -19.53 -3.44 -48.73
C LEU A 308 -18.77 -2.42 -47.88
N ILE A 309 -19.20 -2.23 -46.64
CA ILE A 309 -18.49 -1.39 -45.65
C ILE A 309 -17.61 -2.28 -44.79
N ASN A 310 -18.21 -3.21 -44.04
CA ASN A 310 -17.51 -4.14 -43.15
C ASN A 310 -18.42 -5.29 -42.71
N PRO A 311 -17.88 -6.41 -42.20
CA PRO A 311 -18.69 -7.49 -41.63
C PRO A 311 -19.49 -7.01 -40.40
N LEU A 312 -20.72 -7.53 -40.24
CA LEU A 312 -21.61 -7.15 -39.14
C LEU A 312 -21.02 -7.46 -37.75
N SER A 313 -20.13 -8.45 -37.68
CA SER A 313 -19.39 -8.83 -36.46
C SER A 313 -18.64 -7.66 -35.80
N SER A 314 -18.26 -6.63 -36.56
CA SER A 314 -17.61 -5.40 -36.06
C SER A 314 -18.50 -4.59 -35.09
N TYR A 315 -19.79 -4.90 -35.03
CA TYR A 315 -20.79 -4.23 -34.21
C TYR A 315 -21.47 -5.16 -33.20
N SER A 316 -20.98 -6.40 -33.06
CA SER A 316 -21.45 -7.32 -32.01
C SER A 316 -21.28 -6.70 -30.63
N GLY A 317 -22.31 -6.83 -29.78
CA GLY A 317 -22.34 -6.25 -28.43
C GLY A 317 -22.64 -4.76 -28.36
N LYS A 318 -22.74 -4.05 -29.49
CA LYS A 318 -23.11 -2.61 -29.53
C LYS A 318 -24.62 -2.43 -29.63
N ASN A 319 -25.13 -1.36 -29.03
CA ASN A 319 -26.49 -0.88 -29.27
C ASN A 319 -26.52 -0.19 -30.65
N LEU A 320 -27.40 -0.66 -31.53
CA LEU A 320 -27.56 -0.12 -32.88
C LEU A 320 -28.82 0.73 -32.90
N ARG A 321 -28.66 2.04 -33.09
CA ARG A 321 -29.81 2.94 -33.26
C ARG A 321 -30.27 2.87 -34.70
N ILE A 322 -31.44 2.28 -34.93
CA ILE A 322 -32.03 2.18 -36.25
C ILE A 322 -32.70 3.50 -36.59
N VAL A 323 -32.30 4.08 -37.71
CA VAL A 323 -32.73 5.40 -38.17
C VAL A 323 -33.61 5.33 -39.40
N ARG A 324 -33.49 4.26 -40.21
CA ARG A 324 -34.30 4.03 -41.40
C ARG A 324 -34.58 2.55 -41.62
N GLU A 325 -35.68 2.27 -42.30
CA GLU A 325 -36.11 0.96 -42.77
C GLU A 325 -36.41 1.05 -44.27
N ALA A 326 -35.86 0.12 -45.05
CA ALA A 326 -36.12 0.03 -46.47
C ALA A 326 -36.48 -1.41 -46.87
N LYS A 327 -37.36 -1.56 -47.85
CA LYS A 327 -37.70 -2.87 -48.43
C LYS A 327 -37.24 -2.93 -49.87
N THR A 328 -36.54 -3.99 -50.25
CA THR A 328 -36.13 -4.22 -51.64
C THR A 328 -37.15 -5.10 -52.38
N SER A 329 -37.13 -5.07 -53.71
CA SER A 329 -37.98 -5.91 -54.57
C SER A 329 -37.72 -7.41 -54.40
N GLY A 330 -36.58 -7.79 -53.80
CA GLY A 330 -36.32 -9.16 -53.34
C GLY A 330 -37.06 -9.54 -52.03
N GLY A 331 -37.86 -8.62 -51.47
CA GLY A 331 -38.67 -8.84 -50.26
C GLY A 331 -37.91 -8.70 -48.94
N ILE A 332 -36.63 -8.32 -48.97
CA ILE A 332 -35.79 -8.17 -47.77
C ILE A 332 -36.00 -6.78 -47.16
N ILE A 333 -36.16 -6.74 -45.84
CA ILE A 333 -36.19 -5.50 -45.06
C ILE A 333 -34.77 -5.21 -44.57
N TRP A 334 -34.29 -4.01 -44.84
CA TRP A 334 -32.99 -3.52 -44.46
C TRP A 334 -33.13 -2.40 -43.42
N TYR A 335 -32.27 -2.42 -42.42
CA TYR A 335 -32.17 -1.37 -41.42
C TYR A 335 -30.91 -0.55 -41.60
N GLN A 336 -31.07 0.76 -41.72
CA GLN A 336 -29.96 1.68 -41.59
C GLN A 336 -29.75 1.99 -40.11
N PHE A 337 -28.52 1.80 -39.63
CA PHE A 337 -28.21 2.02 -38.22
C PHE A 337 -27.08 3.03 -38.02
N SER A 338 -27.06 3.59 -36.81
CA SER A 338 -26.01 4.47 -36.30
C SER A 338 -25.43 3.91 -35.01
N VAL A 339 -24.16 4.22 -34.77
CA VAL A 339 -23.42 3.88 -33.53
C VAL A 339 -22.67 5.13 -33.09
N GLY A 340 -22.82 5.54 -31.83
CA GLY A 340 -22.19 6.76 -31.32
C GLY A 340 -22.63 8.03 -32.06
N GLY A 341 -23.87 8.05 -32.55
CA GLY A 341 -24.45 9.18 -33.28
C GLY A 341 -24.06 9.29 -34.75
N LYS A 342 -23.16 8.41 -35.25
CA LYS A 342 -22.75 8.40 -36.65
C LYS A 342 -23.49 7.30 -37.42
N THR A 343 -24.11 7.65 -38.55
CA THR A 343 -24.70 6.68 -39.47
C THR A 343 -23.62 5.77 -40.03
N VAL A 344 -23.83 4.45 -39.93
CA VAL A 344 -22.87 3.43 -40.35
C VAL A 344 -23.23 2.87 -41.72
N GLY A 345 -24.43 2.32 -41.87
CA GLY A 345 -24.85 1.65 -43.11
C GLY A 345 -26.10 0.80 -42.91
N TRP A 346 -26.39 -0.01 -43.93
CA TRP A 346 -27.56 -0.88 -44.04
C TRP A 346 -27.20 -2.35 -43.76
N VAL A 347 -28.09 -3.03 -43.04
CA VAL A 347 -27.98 -4.46 -42.71
C VAL A 347 -29.35 -5.13 -42.81
N ASP A 348 -29.39 -6.42 -43.15
CA ASP A 348 -30.62 -7.22 -43.15
C ASP A 348 -31.25 -7.19 -41.74
N SER A 349 -32.54 -6.84 -41.65
CA SER A 349 -33.24 -6.74 -40.38
C SER A 349 -33.33 -8.07 -39.63
N LYS A 350 -33.30 -9.21 -40.33
CA LYS A 350 -33.29 -10.56 -39.74
C LYS A 350 -32.01 -10.88 -38.97
N ALA A 351 -30.91 -10.18 -39.29
CA ALA A 351 -29.64 -10.33 -38.59
C ALA A 351 -29.62 -9.61 -37.24
N LEU A 352 -30.66 -8.84 -36.90
CA LEU A 352 -30.78 -8.06 -35.68
C LEU A 352 -31.92 -8.57 -34.78
N THR A 353 -31.80 -8.29 -33.49
CA THR A 353 -32.89 -8.39 -32.50
C THR A 353 -33.25 -6.98 -32.06
N THR A 354 -34.46 -6.52 -32.39
CA THR A 354 -35.00 -5.23 -31.94
C THR A 354 -35.53 -5.35 -30.51
N PHE A 355 -35.03 -4.50 -29.62
CA PHE A 355 -35.40 -4.51 -28.19
C PHE A 355 -36.13 -3.23 -27.75
N TYR A 356 -36.19 -2.21 -28.62
CA TYR A 356 -37.01 -1.02 -28.40
C TYR A 356 -37.61 -0.50 -29.70
N THR A 357 -38.91 -0.20 -29.66
CA THR A 357 -39.65 0.61 -30.63
C THR A 357 -40.64 1.53 -29.87
N PRO A 358 -41.04 2.68 -30.43
CA PRO A 358 -42.02 3.58 -29.82
C PRO A 358 -43.37 2.93 -29.49
N SER A 359 -43.74 1.84 -30.19
CA SER A 359 -44.97 1.08 -29.90
C SER A 359 -44.95 0.36 -28.55
N MET A 360 -43.79 0.25 -27.89
CA MET A 360 -43.63 -0.33 -26.55
C MET A 360 -43.95 0.68 -25.43
N GLU A 361 -44.17 1.95 -25.77
CA GLU A 361 -44.43 3.02 -24.81
C GLU A 361 -45.91 3.06 -24.39
N LYS A 362 -46.16 3.23 -23.09
CA LYS A 362 -47.51 3.41 -22.52
C LYS A 362 -47.61 4.80 -21.89
N THR A 363 -48.74 5.47 -22.09
CA THR A 363 -49.01 6.76 -21.44
C THR A 363 -49.28 6.56 -19.95
N ILE A 364 -48.66 7.38 -19.12
CA ILE A 364 -48.88 7.38 -17.66
C ILE A 364 -48.89 8.82 -17.14
N THR A 365 -49.47 9.01 -15.96
CA THR A 365 -49.43 10.27 -15.22
C THR A 365 -48.87 10.03 -13.81
N GLY A 366 -48.22 11.04 -13.25
CA GLY A 366 -47.69 10.97 -11.90
C GLY A 366 -46.54 11.92 -11.67
N THR A 367 -46.32 12.25 -10.40
CA THR A 367 -45.18 13.06 -9.95
C THR A 367 -44.15 12.16 -9.30
N ARG A 368 -42.87 12.39 -9.61
CA ARG A 368 -41.72 11.76 -8.98
C ARG A 368 -40.66 12.81 -8.65
N TYR A 369 -39.67 12.41 -7.88
CA TYR A 369 -38.46 13.20 -7.59
C TYR A 369 -37.24 12.36 -7.93
N VAL A 370 -36.13 13.01 -8.25
CA VAL A 370 -34.84 12.30 -8.37
C VAL A 370 -34.50 11.67 -7.03
N LEU A 371 -34.23 10.37 -7.02
CA LEU A 371 -33.81 9.69 -5.80
C LEU A 371 -32.48 10.30 -5.33
N PRO A 372 -32.34 10.77 -4.08
CA PRO A 372 -31.16 11.51 -3.64
C PRO A 372 -29.82 10.74 -3.77
N SER A 373 -29.86 9.41 -3.82
CA SER A 373 -28.70 8.53 -4.07
C SER A 373 -28.37 8.33 -5.56
N LYS A 374 -29.23 8.82 -6.46
CA LYS A 374 -29.16 8.65 -7.92
C LYS A 374 -29.06 10.00 -8.63
N GLN A 375 -28.40 10.99 -8.01
CA GLN A 375 -28.19 12.30 -8.65
C GLN A 375 -27.14 12.25 -9.77
N SER A 376 -26.15 11.35 -9.68
CA SER A 376 -25.09 11.23 -10.68
C SER A 376 -25.45 10.37 -11.89
N VAL A 377 -26.61 9.68 -11.88
CA VAL A 377 -27.03 8.88 -13.04
C VAL A 377 -27.70 9.78 -14.08
N HIS A 378 -27.63 9.35 -15.34
CA HIS A 378 -28.02 10.14 -16.49
C HIS A 378 -29.45 9.85 -16.97
N TYR A 379 -29.97 10.77 -17.77
CA TYR A 379 -31.22 10.62 -18.52
C TYR A 379 -30.95 10.77 -20.02
N TYR A 380 -31.79 10.16 -20.85
CA TYR A 380 -31.50 9.91 -22.26
C TYR A 380 -32.66 10.34 -23.17
N GLY A 381 -32.40 10.56 -24.44
CA GLY A 381 -33.45 10.90 -25.42
C GLY A 381 -34.48 9.78 -25.67
N LEU A 382 -34.08 8.52 -25.46
CA LEU A 382 -34.86 7.28 -25.64
C LEU A 382 -34.58 6.34 -24.45
N PRO A 383 -35.39 5.31 -24.17
CA PRO A 383 -35.23 4.43 -23.00
C PRO A 383 -34.08 3.41 -23.17
N VAL A 384 -32.92 3.88 -23.61
CA VAL A 384 -31.71 3.11 -23.85
C VAL A 384 -30.51 3.94 -23.37
N ALA A 385 -29.61 3.31 -22.62
CA ALA A 385 -28.36 3.96 -22.21
C ALA A 385 -27.37 3.94 -23.39
N ASP A 386 -27.28 5.06 -24.10
CA ASP A 386 -26.40 5.27 -25.25
C ASP A 386 -25.84 6.70 -25.18
N SER A 387 -24.52 6.84 -25.30
CA SER A 387 -23.82 8.11 -25.20
C SER A 387 -24.25 9.13 -26.27
N ALA A 388 -24.74 8.66 -27.43
CA ALA A 388 -25.21 9.52 -28.51
C ALA A 388 -26.49 10.29 -28.17
N ILE A 389 -27.25 9.83 -27.16
CA ILE A 389 -28.53 10.40 -26.74
C ILE A 389 -28.55 10.76 -25.26
N ASP A 390 -27.39 10.77 -24.61
CA ASP A 390 -27.23 11.18 -23.23
C ASP A 390 -27.47 12.69 -23.08
N ARG A 391 -28.36 13.07 -22.17
CA ARG A 391 -28.73 14.47 -21.90
C ARG A 391 -28.11 15.01 -20.60
N GLY A 392 -27.27 14.21 -19.95
CA GLY A 392 -26.51 14.56 -18.75
C GLY A 392 -27.10 13.98 -17.46
N PRO A 393 -26.53 14.35 -16.31
CA PRO A 393 -26.91 13.79 -15.01
C PRO A 393 -28.24 14.36 -14.48
N LEU A 394 -28.94 13.56 -13.68
CA LEU A 394 -30.18 13.94 -13.00
C LEU A 394 -29.98 14.98 -11.88
N SER A 395 -28.75 15.25 -11.46
CA SER A 395 -28.42 16.19 -10.38
C SER A 395 -29.02 17.58 -10.59
N LYS A 396 -29.19 18.00 -11.84
CA LYS A 396 -29.84 19.27 -12.23
C LYS A 396 -31.28 19.40 -11.76
N PHE A 397 -31.95 18.28 -11.50
CA PHE A 397 -33.38 18.22 -11.13
C PHE A 397 -33.60 17.78 -9.68
N ASN A 398 -32.55 17.85 -8.85
CA ASN A 398 -32.64 17.43 -7.46
C ASN A 398 -33.70 18.25 -6.69
N GLY A 399 -34.61 17.56 -6.00
CA GLY A 399 -35.69 18.17 -5.24
C GLY A 399 -36.82 18.80 -6.06
N GLN A 400 -36.74 18.77 -7.40
CA GLN A 400 -37.80 19.24 -8.29
C GLN A 400 -38.86 18.15 -8.52
N ALA A 401 -40.12 18.56 -8.62
CA ALA A 401 -41.22 17.67 -8.98
C ALA A 401 -41.16 17.36 -10.48
N LEU A 402 -41.02 16.08 -10.82
CA LEU A 402 -40.91 15.57 -12.18
C LEU A 402 -42.23 14.91 -12.60
N THR A 403 -42.88 15.50 -13.60
CA THR A 403 -44.12 14.95 -14.18
C THR A 403 -43.80 13.86 -15.20
N LEU A 404 -44.37 12.68 -15.02
CA LEU A 404 -44.24 11.56 -15.97
C LEU A 404 -45.22 11.72 -17.14
N GLN A 405 -44.81 11.28 -18.33
CA GLN A 405 -45.66 11.23 -19.53
C GLN A 405 -45.87 9.81 -20.05
N ARG A 406 -44.82 8.99 -20.01
CA ARG A 406 -44.82 7.64 -20.57
C ARG A 406 -43.94 6.70 -19.76
N GLU A 407 -44.18 5.41 -19.93
CA GLU A 407 -43.31 4.34 -19.46
C GLU A 407 -43.02 3.34 -20.57
N ALA A 408 -41.91 2.62 -20.45
CA ALA A 408 -41.57 1.50 -21.30
C ALA A 408 -40.70 0.51 -20.52
N THR A 409 -40.92 -0.79 -20.71
CA THR A 409 -40.08 -1.84 -20.14
C THR A 409 -39.14 -2.36 -21.21
N ILE A 410 -37.87 -2.05 -21.07
CA ILE A 410 -36.82 -2.40 -22.03
C ILE A 410 -35.88 -3.38 -21.35
N GLU A 411 -35.78 -4.59 -21.90
CA GLU A 411 -34.93 -5.67 -21.36
C GLU A 411 -35.15 -5.93 -19.86
N GLY A 412 -36.41 -5.92 -19.41
CA GLY A 412 -36.79 -6.13 -18.01
C GLY A 412 -36.62 -4.91 -17.10
N GLN A 413 -36.15 -3.78 -17.60
CA GLN A 413 -36.01 -2.54 -16.83
C GLN A 413 -37.13 -1.57 -17.18
N LEU A 414 -37.84 -1.07 -16.16
CA LEU A 414 -38.84 -0.03 -16.33
C LEU A 414 -38.16 1.34 -16.48
N TRP A 415 -38.55 2.08 -17.52
CA TRP A 415 -38.13 3.44 -17.79
C TRP A 415 -39.33 4.38 -17.76
N TYR A 416 -39.11 5.59 -17.27
CA TYR A 416 -40.08 6.67 -17.32
C TYR A 416 -39.59 7.80 -18.22
N ARG A 417 -40.49 8.29 -19.07
CA ARG A 417 -40.31 9.55 -19.78
C ARG A 417 -40.82 10.69 -18.93
N VAL A 418 -39.91 11.55 -18.51
CA VAL A 418 -40.20 12.77 -17.78
C VAL A 418 -40.51 13.88 -18.79
N LYS A 419 -41.61 14.61 -18.54
CA LYS A 419 -42.06 15.74 -19.35
C LYS A 419 -40.91 16.71 -19.58
N ASP A 420 -40.70 17.08 -20.84
CA ASP A 420 -39.70 18.05 -21.32
C ASP A 420 -38.22 17.70 -21.06
N LEU A 421 -37.92 16.51 -20.50
CA LEU A 421 -36.54 16.08 -20.18
C LEU A 421 -36.07 14.89 -21.00
N GLY A 422 -36.81 13.78 -21.01
CA GLY A 422 -36.38 12.53 -21.63
C GLY A 422 -36.64 11.30 -20.73
N TRP A 423 -35.93 10.21 -21.01
CA TRP A 423 -36.10 8.93 -20.36
C TRP A 423 -35.06 8.67 -19.26
N THR A 424 -35.52 8.17 -18.12
CA THR A 424 -34.66 7.66 -17.04
C THR A 424 -35.24 6.39 -16.47
N LYS A 425 -34.41 5.52 -15.88
CA LYS A 425 -34.92 4.30 -15.24
C LYS A 425 -35.83 4.67 -14.07
N ALA A 426 -36.94 3.94 -13.92
CA ALA A 426 -37.89 4.15 -12.83
C ALA A 426 -37.22 4.08 -11.45
N ALA A 427 -36.24 3.19 -11.29
CA ALA A 427 -35.46 3.03 -10.06
C ALA A 427 -34.55 4.24 -9.71
N ASN A 428 -34.39 5.20 -10.61
CA ASN A 428 -33.67 6.45 -10.35
C ASN A 428 -34.55 7.51 -9.70
N LEU A 429 -35.87 7.27 -9.66
CA LEU A 429 -36.86 8.20 -9.18
C LEU A 429 -37.57 7.64 -7.93
N THR A 430 -38.15 8.53 -7.14
CA THR A 430 -38.92 8.22 -5.93
C THR A 430 -40.21 9.03 -5.90
N THR A 431 -41.20 8.60 -5.12
CA THR A 431 -42.43 9.36 -4.87
C THR A 431 -42.23 10.46 -3.83
N THR A 432 -41.20 10.38 -2.99
CA THR A 432 -40.93 11.31 -1.89
C THR A 432 -39.72 12.19 -2.15
N LYS A 433 -39.79 13.47 -1.75
CA LYS A 433 -38.70 14.43 -1.93
C LYS A 433 -37.45 14.12 -1.09
N TYR A 434 -37.63 13.47 0.07
CA TYR A 434 -36.58 13.11 1.01
C TYR A 434 -36.48 11.58 1.16
N ASP A 435 -35.33 11.12 1.64
CA ASP A 435 -35.16 9.72 2.04
C ASP A 435 -36.06 9.42 3.25
N LEU A 436 -36.71 8.25 3.24
CA LEU A 436 -37.53 7.79 4.36
C LEU A 436 -36.68 7.01 5.36
N ILE A 437 -37.04 7.05 6.64
CA ILE A 437 -36.45 6.20 7.68
C ILE A 437 -37.26 4.89 7.70
N GLU A 438 -36.67 3.79 7.23
CA GLU A 438 -37.30 2.46 7.20
C GLU A 438 -37.47 1.89 8.60
N TYR A 439 -36.44 2.05 9.44
CA TYR A 439 -36.51 1.75 10.87
C TYR A 439 -35.57 2.67 11.65
N ASP A 440 -35.87 2.84 12.93
CA ASP A 440 -35.02 3.47 13.92
C ASP A 440 -35.16 2.69 15.24
N LYS A 441 -34.10 1.99 15.64
CA LYS A 441 -34.10 1.14 16.84
C LYS A 441 -32.99 1.55 17.80
N ALA A 442 -33.26 1.40 19.10
CA ALA A 442 -32.23 1.58 20.12
C ALA A 442 -31.23 0.41 20.06
N ILE A 443 -29.94 0.72 20.17
CA ILE A 443 -28.86 -0.28 20.23
C ILE A 443 -27.86 0.10 21.31
N THR A 444 -26.97 -0.82 21.66
CA THR A 444 -25.81 -0.55 22.50
C THR A 444 -24.56 -0.96 21.73
N ALA A 445 -23.70 0.00 21.44
CA ALA A 445 -22.39 -0.27 20.85
C ALA A 445 -21.42 0.88 21.20
N TYR A 446 -20.14 0.63 21.00
CA TYR A 446 -19.11 1.68 20.99
C TYR A 446 -18.31 1.64 19.70
N SER A 447 -18.04 2.83 19.17
CA SER A 447 -17.28 3.00 17.94
C SER A 447 -16.29 4.16 18.07
N ARG A 448 -15.31 4.21 17.17
CA ARG A 448 -14.44 5.38 16.96
C ARG A 448 -14.49 5.82 15.51
N VAL A 449 -14.16 7.08 15.24
CA VAL A 449 -14.05 7.60 13.86
C VAL A 449 -13.01 6.79 13.09
N LYS A 450 -13.39 6.29 11.91
CA LYS A 450 -12.51 5.58 10.97
C LYS A 450 -12.04 6.49 9.84
N SER A 451 -12.97 7.26 9.26
CA SER A 451 -12.72 8.12 8.10
C SER A 451 -13.24 9.54 8.35
N PRO A 452 -12.42 10.45 8.90
CA PRO A 452 -12.87 11.78 9.29
C PRO A 452 -13.16 12.70 8.09
N SER A 453 -12.40 12.56 6.99
CA SER A 453 -12.51 13.43 5.82
C SER A 453 -13.79 13.16 5.03
N GLY A 454 -14.51 14.24 4.70
CA GLY A 454 -15.74 14.18 3.89
C GLY A 454 -17.00 13.70 4.62
N ASN A 455 -16.92 13.41 5.93
CA ASN A 455 -18.04 12.95 6.74
C ASN A 455 -18.49 14.02 7.75
N TYR A 456 -19.80 14.11 7.96
CA TYR A 456 -20.44 15.11 8.81
C TYR A 456 -21.42 14.46 9.78
N VAL A 457 -21.67 15.15 10.89
CA VAL A 457 -22.69 14.79 11.87
C VAL A 457 -23.96 15.60 11.60
N TRP A 458 -25.11 14.95 11.75
CA TRP A 458 -26.42 15.51 11.38
C TRP A 458 -27.43 15.41 12.52
N THR A 459 -28.42 16.30 12.55
CA THR A 459 -29.50 16.26 13.55
C THR A 459 -30.43 15.06 13.38
N LYS A 460 -30.54 14.55 12.15
CA LYS A 460 -31.23 13.33 11.70
C LYS A 460 -30.38 12.67 10.62
N PRO A 461 -30.61 11.40 10.24
CA PRO A 461 -29.95 10.81 9.07
C PRO A 461 -29.94 11.77 7.85
N ASN A 462 -28.78 11.95 7.19
CA ASN A 462 -28.66 12.91 6.09
C ASN A 462 -29.69 12.62 4.98
N LYS A 463 -30.15 13.67 4.28
CA LYS A 463 -31.16 13.63 3.20
C LYS A 463 -32.57 13.21 3.62
N THR A 464 -32.82 13.01 4.91
CA THR A 464 -34.18 12.92 5.47
C THR A 464 -34.76 14.30 5.75
N GLU A 465 -36.08 14.38 5.90
CA GLU A 465 -36.78 15.64 6.12
C GLU A 465 -36.35 16.34 7.41
N GLY A 466 -35.90 17.60 7.27
CA GLY A 466 -35.44 18.44 8.37
C GLY A 466 -34.04 18.09 8.92
N ALA A 467 -33.28 17.21 8.25
CA ALA A 467 -31.90 16.95 8.60
C ALA A 467 -31.03 18.21 8.39
N LYS A 468 -30.35 18.65 9.44
CA LYS A 468 -29.42 19.79 9.41
C LYS A 468 -28.02 19.29 9.80
N GLN A 469 -27.00 19.83 9.14
CA GLN A 469 -25.61 19.54 9.48
C GLN A 469 -25.28 20.17 10.84
N VAL A 470 -24.65 19.41 11.73
CA VAL A 470 -24.18 19.87 13.04
C VAL A 470 -22.75 20.38 12.91
N ASN A 471 -21.80 19.49 12.59
CA ASN A 471 -20.39 19.81 12.36
C ASN A 471 -19.68 18.66 11.61
N ALA A 472 -18.39 18.86 11.31
CA ALA A 472 -17.55 17.81 10.71
C ALA A 472 -17.29 16.67 11.71
N LEU A 473 -17.30 15.42 11.22
CA LEU A 473 -17.03 14.23 12.04
C LEU A 473 -15.61 14.25 12.64
N SER A 474 -14.67 14.90 11.95
CA SER A 474 -13.28 15.07 12.39
C SER A 474 -13.15 15.66 13.80
N THR A 475 -14.12 16.48 14.24
CA THR A 475 -14.21 17.06 15.59
C THR A 475 -14.17 16.01 16.71
N TYR A 476 -14.57 14.78 16.41
CA TYR A 476 -14.69 13.69 17.37
C TYR A 476 -13.64 12.58 17.18
N SER A 477 -12.62 12.84 16.36
CA SER A 477 -11.50 11.90 16.15
C SER A 477 -10.81 11.57 17.47
N GLY A 478 -10.53 10.28 17.69
CA GLY A 478 -9.88 9.80 18.92
C GLY A 478 -10.81 9.64 20.13
N LYS A 479 -12.06 10.13 20.08
CA LYS A 479 -13.02 9.97 21.18
C LYS A 479 -13.79 8.65 21.05
N ASN A 480 -14.06 8.00 22.18
CA ASN A 480 -14.98 6.86 22.23
C ASN A 480 -16.41 7.38 22.04
N MET A 481 -17.13 6.84 21.04
CA MET A 481 -18.49 7.25 20.70
C MET A 481 -19.46 6.16 21.15
N ARG A 482 -20.32 6.48 22.11
CA ARG A 482 -21.38 5.57 22.54
C ARG A 482 -22.53 5.63 21.56
N ILE A 483 -22.80 4.53 20.87
CA ILE A 483 -23.90 4.43 19.92
C ILE A 483 -25.19 4.10 20.66
N LEU A 484 -26.21 4.92 20.43
CA LEU A 484 -27.51 4.87 21.11
C LEU A 484 -28.59 4.27 20.22
N ARG A 485 -28.55 4.57 18.92
CA ARG A 485 -29.59 4.17 17.96
C ARG A 485 -28.99 3.84 16.60
N GLU A 486 -29.66 2.95 15.89
CA GLU A 486 -29.39 2.57 14.51
C GLU A 486 -30.65 2.86 13.68
N ALA A 487 -30.50 3.62 12.60
CA ALA A 487 -31.56 3.88 11.64
C ALA A 487 -31.14 3.50 10.24
N LYS A 488 -32.07 2.95 9.45
CA LYS A 488 -31.85 2.66 8.03
C LYS A 488 -32.71 3.56 7.17
N THR A 489 -32.11 4.22 6.20
CA THR A 489 -32.84 5.07 5.23
C THR A 489 -33.21 4.28 3.98
N SER A 490 -34.22 4.74 3.24
CA SER A 490 -34.74 4.10 2.00
C SER A 490 -33.71 3.95 0.87
N ASN A 491 -32.59 4.67 0.97
CA ASN A 491 -31.44 4.52 0.08
C ASN A 491 -30.47 3.37 0.50
N GLY A 492 -30.77 2.66 1.59
CA GLY A 492 -30.00 1.56 2.15
C GLY A 492 -28.90 1.94 3.15
N THR A 493 -28.65 3.24 3.39
CA THR A 493 -27.62 3.68 4.34
C THR A 493 -28.04 3.45 5.78
N ILE A 494 -27.10 2.95 6.59
CA ILE A 494 -27.27 2.78 8.04
C ILE A 494 -26.61 3.96 8.74
N TRP A 495 -27.36 4.59 9.64
CA TRP A 495 -26.95 5.74 10.42
C TRP A 495 -26.90 5.39 11.90
N TYR A 496 -25.86 5.86 12.58
CA TYR A 496 -25.70 5.72 14.02
C TYR A 496 -25.89 7.05 14.73
N GLN A 497 -26.84 7.09 15.67
CA GLN A 497 -26.94 8.16 16.64
C GLN A 497 -25.93 7.89 17.75
N PHE A 498 -25.08 8.87 18.07
CA PHE A 498 -24.06 8.70 19.10
C PHE A 498 -24.07 9.80 20.14
N SER A 499 -23.45 9.48 21.28
CA SER A 499 -23.16 10.39 22.37
C SER A 499 -21.68 10.35 22.73
N ILE A 500 -21.21 11.45 23.30
CA ILE A 500 -19.86 11.61 23.85
C ILE A 500 -20.04 12.28 25.22
N ASP A 501 -19.35 11.78 26.24
CA ASP A 501 -19.45 12.27 27.62
C ASP A 501 -20.91 12.37 28.11
N GLY A 502 -21.74 11.39 27.72
CA GLY A 502 -23.16 11.29 28.09
C GLY A 502 -24.12 12.21 27.33
N LYS A 503 -23.62 13.12 26.46
CA LYS A 503 -24.45 14.04 25.68
C LYS A 503 -24.69 13.51 24.27
N THR A 504 -25.94 13.45 23.84
CA THR A 504 -26.30 13.06 22.48
C THR A 504 -25.84 14.14 21.49
N ILE A 505 -25.07 13.75 20.49
CA ILE A 505 -24.47 14.67 19.52
C ILE A 505 -25.25 14.72 18.21
N GLY A 506 -25.55 13.56 17.63
CA GLY A 506 -26.25 13.47 16.35
C GLY A 506 -26.05 12.14 15.64
N TRP A 507 -26.36 12.13 14.36
CA TRP A 507 -26.32 10.97 13.46
C TRP A 507 -25.15 11.03 12.50
N VAL A 508 -24.51 9.88 12.26
CA VAL A 508 -23.40 9.72 11.31
C VAL A 508 -23.56 8.42 10.53
N ASP A 509 -23.06 8.36 9.30
CA ASP A 509 -23.02 7.13 8.50
C ASP A 509 -22.18 6.07 9.23
N SER A 510 -22.73 4.87 9.43
CA SER A 510 -22.06 3.79 10.15
C SER A 510 -20.74 3.38 9.49
N LYS A 511 -20.60 3.55 8.17
CA LYS A 511 -19.37 3.24 7.41
C LYS A 511 -18.21 4.15 7.75
N ALA A 512 -18.47 5.34 8.30
CA ALA A 512 -17.44 6.27 8.74
C ALA A 512 -16.84 5.91 10.11
N LEU A 513 -17.39 4.89 10.78
CA LEU A 513 -16.97 4.46 12.11
C LEU A 513 -16.33 3.07 12.10
N ASN A 514 -15.51 2.80 13.11
CA ASN A 514 -15.01 1.49 13.47
C ASN A 514 -15.66 1.06 14.79
N THR A 515 -16.65 0.17 14.72
CA THR A 515 -17.32 -0.39 15.90
C THR A 515 -16.47 -1.46 16.55
N PHE A 516 -16.07 -1.24 17.80
CA PHE A 516 -15.14 -2.11 18.53
C PHE A 516 -15.79 -2.81 19.73
N TYR A 517 -17.04 -2.48 20.06
CA TYR A 517 -17.85 -3.21 21.03
C TYR A 517 -19.32 -3.29 20.62
N THR A 518 -19.88 -4.49 20.69
CA THR A 518 -21.32 -4.78 20.68
C THR A 518 -21.62 -5.90 21.70
N PRO A 519 -22.85 -6.00 22.24
CA PRO A 519 -23.24 -7.07 23.15
C PRO A 519 -23.05 -8.49 22.60
N SER A 520 -23.05 -8.67 21.27
CA SER A 520 -22.78 -9.96 20.63
C SER A 520 -21.35 -10.47 20.83
N MET A 521 -20.43 -9.62 21.28
CA MET A 521 -19.05 -9.99 21.63
C MET A 521 -18.92 -10.58 23.04
N GLU A 522 -19.99 -10.51 23.84
CA GLU A 522 -20.01 -11.03 25.20
C GLU A 522 -20.21 -12.55 25.21
N LYS A 523 -19.40 -13.24 26.02
CA LYS A 523 -19.53 -14.68 26.26
C LYS A 523 -19.99 -14.92 27.68
N ASN A 524 -20.85 -15.91 27.88
CA ASN A 524 -21.24 -16.34 29.22
C ASN A 524 -20.04 -16.96 29.94
N LEU A 525 -19.84 -16.58 31.20
CA LEU A 525 -18.80 -17.11 32.06
C LEU A 525 -19.30 -17.07 33.50
N THR A 526 -19.46 -18.23 34.13
CA THR A 526 -19.74 -18.28 35.57
C THR A 526 -18.44 -18.54 36.30
N ALA A 527 -17.94 -17.53 37.02
CA ALA A 527 -16.70 -17.67 37.76
C ALA A 527 -16.72 -16.86 39.06
N THR A 528 -16.20 -17.45 40.13
CA THR A 528 -15.92 -16.73 41.36
C THR A 528 -14.54 -16.08 41.28
N ARG A 529 -14.47 -14.79 41.63
CA ARG A 529 -13.26 -13.98 41.62
C ARG A 529 -13.20 -13.08 42.86
N TYR A 530 -12.03 -12.53 43.12
CA TYR A 530 -11.77 -11.50 44.12
C TYR A 530 -11.06 -10.34 43.45
N ILE A 531 -11.12 -9.14 44.05
CA ILE A 531 -10.28 -8.04 43.59
C ILE A 531 -8.81 -8.42 43.78
N ALA A 532 -8.04 -8.26 42.71
CA ALA A 532 -6.63 -8.54 42.74
C ALA A 532 -5.92 -7.57 43.71
N PRO A 533 -4.96 -8.08 44.50
CA PRO A 533 -4.01 -7.29 45.27
C PRO A 533 -3.62 -5.93 44.67
N GLY A 534 -3.92 -4.81 45.36
CA GLY A 534 -3.48 -3.48 44.92
C GLY A 534 -4.28 -2.91 43.75
N LYS A 535 -5.39 -3.55 43.37
CA LYS A 535 -6.29 -3.11 42.29
C LYS A 535 -7.62 -2.55 42.81
N GLU A 536 -7.71 -2.28 44.11
CA GLU A 536 -8.91 -1.74 44.77
C GLU A 536 -9.30 -0.37 44.18
N THR A 537 -8.32 0.45 43.81
CA THR A 537 -8.55 1.76 43.18
C THR A 537 -8.90 1.68 41.70
N GLN A 538 -8.92 0.49 41.09
CA GLN A 538 -9.31 0.34 39.69
C GLN A 538 -10.82 0.51 39.53
N HIS A 539 -11.20 1.07 38.39
CA HIS A 539 -12.59 1.44 38.11
C HIS A 539 -13.37 0.31 37.46
N TYR A 540 -14.68 0.34 37.64
CA TYR A 540 -15.64 -0.49 36.92
C TYR A 540 -16.68 0.38 36.21
N TYR A 541 -17.20 -0.13 35.09
CA TYR A 541 -17.95 0.65 34.11
C TYR A 541 -19.27 -0.05 33.76
N GLY A 542 -20.24 0.70 33.25
CA GLY A 542 -21.50 0.12 32.78
C GLY A 542 -21.35 -0.84 31.59
N LEU A 543 -20.32 -0.65 30.76
CA LEU A 543 -19.97 -1.42 29.55
C LEU A 543 -18.44 -1.63 29.53
N PRO A 544 -17.89 -2.58 28.76
CA PRO A 544 -16.46 -2.91 28.77
C PRO A 544 -15.59 -1.90 27.99
N VAL A 545 -15.77 -0.62 28.27
CA VAL A 545 -15.10 0.52 27.64
C VAL A 545 -14.81 1.56 28.71
N VAL A 546 -13.61 2.14 28.68
CA VAL A 546 -13.25 3.27 29.53
C VAL A 546 -13.91 4.53 28.97
N ASP A 547 -14.94 5.00 29.65
CA ASP A 547 -15.68 6.22 29.32
C ASP A 547 -16.25 6.81 30.62
N SER A 548 -16.02 8.12 30.81
CA SER A 548 -16.43 8.86 32.01
C SER A 548 -17.94 8.83 32.25
N ALA A 549 -18.75 8.76 31.18
CA ALA A 549 -20.20 8.76 31.26
C ALA A 549 -20.81 7.46 31.80
N ILE A 550 -20.01 6.38 31.83
CA ILE A 550 -20.43 5.07 32.33
C ILE A 550 -19.52 4.55 33.45
N ASP A 551 -18.59 5.38 33.93
CA ASP A 551 -17.75 5.07 35.08
C ASP A 551 -18.60 5.02 36.35
N ARG A 552 -18.53 3.91 37.08
CA ARG A 552 -19.29 3.67 38.31
C ARG A 552 -18.42 3.83 39.57
N GLY A 553 -17.16 4.25 39.41
CA GLY A 553 -16.21 4.48 40.48
C GLY A 553 -15.25 3.30 40.71
N THR A 554 -14.52 3.36 41.82
CA THR A 554 -13.47 2.39 42.18
C THR A 554 -14.03 1.13 42.83
N LEU A 555 -13.32 0.01 42.68
CA LEU A 555 -13.62 -1.26 43.31
C LEU A 555 -13.40 -1.31 44.84
N SER A 556 -12.86 -0.26 45.46
CA SER A 556 -12.44 -0.22 46.88
C SER A 556 -13.50 -0.69 47.88
N LYS A 557 -14.78 -0.39 47.63
CA LYS A 557 -15.90 -0.79 48.51
C LYS A 557 -16.17 -2.29 48.54
N PHE A 558 -15.65 -3.02 47.55
CA PHE A 558 -15.85 -4.46 47.39
C PHE A 558 -14.59 -5.27 47.75
N ALA A 559 -13.57 -4.61 48.32
CA ALA A 559 -12.33 -5.27 48.74
C ALA A 559 -12.63 -6.40 49.74
N GLY A 560 -12.04 -7.57 49.49
CA GLY A 560 -12.25 -8.77 50.31
C GLY A 560 -13.58 -9.49 50.09
N GLN A 561 -14.52 -8.94 49.31
CA GLN A 561 -15.77 -9.61 48.97
C GLN A 561 -15.60 -10.61 47.83
N THR A 562 -16.46 -11.62 47.83
CA THR A 562 -16.58 -12.59 46.74
C THR A 562 -17.33 -11.96 45.56
N LEU A 563 -16.73 -11.93 44.38
CA LEU A 563 -17.32 -11.38 43.16
C LEU A 563 -17.71 -12.50 42.19
N THR A 564 -18.98 -12.53 41.78
CA THR A 564 -19.46 -13.46 40.76
C THR A 564 -19.38 -12.81 39.39
N VAL A 565 -18.49 -13.32 38.53
CA VAL A 565 -18.46 -12.97 37.10
C VAL A 565 -19.54 -13.78 36.38
N GLN A 566 -20.26 -13.12 35.46
CA GLN A 566 -21.32 -13.73 34.65
C GLN A 566 -21.03 -13.70 33.15
N ARG A 567 -20.18 -12.78 32.71
CA ARG A 567 -19.79 -12.65 31.30
C ARG A 567 -18.35 -12.18 31.16
N GLU A 568 -17.78 -12.44 30.00
CA GLU A 568 -16.51 -11.89 29.56
C GLU A 568 -16.61 -11.29 28.15
N ALA A 569 -15.73 -10.34 27.83
CA ALA A 569 -15.60 -9.79 26.49
C ALA A 569 -14.16 -9.34 26.25
N SER A 570 -13.63 -9.61 25.06
CA SER A 570 -12.31 -9.13 24.63
C SER A 570 -12.48 -7.92 23.74
N ILE A 571 -12.14 -6.74 24.27
CA ILE A 571 -12.28 -5.45 23.59
C ILE A 571 -10.88 -4.93 23.31
N GLU A 572 -10.53 -4.83 22.03
CA GLU A 572 -9.21 -4.32 21.59
C GLU A 572 -8.01 -5.01 22.25
N GLY A 573 -8.08 -6.33 22.40
CA GLY A 573 -7.02 -7.13 23.02
C GLY A 573 -7.02 -7.11 24.56
N GLN A 574 -7.91 -6.34 25.20
CA GLN A 574 -8.10 -6.37 26.65
C GLN A 574 -9.29 -7.25 27.03
N LEU A 575 -9.08 -8.19 27.94
CA LEU A 575 -10.16 -9.00 28.50
C LEU A 575 -10.88 -8.25 29.62
N TRP A 576 -12.20 -8.23 29.56
CA TRP A 576 -13.09 -7.62 30.55
C TRP A 576 -14.00 -8.68 31.15
N TYR A 577 -14.33 -8.52 32.43
CA TYR A 577 -15.30 -9.33 33.16
C TYR A 577 -16.49 -8.49 33.60
N ARG A 578 -17.69 -9.01 33.34
CA ARG A 578 -18.94 -8.47 33.88
C ARG A 578 -19.21 -9.13 35.22
N VAL A 579 -19.02 -8.37 36.28
CA VAL A 579 -19.34 -8.76 37.65
C VAL A 579 -20.84 -8.52 37.89
N LYS A 580 -21.51 -9.54 38.43
CA LYS A 580 -22.93 -9.51 38.78
C LYS A 580 -23.21 -8.28 39.65
N ASP A 581 -24.27 -7.55 39.32
CA ASP A 581 -24.77 -6.36 40.02
C ASP A 581 -23.81 -5.14 40.11
N LEU A 582 -22.57 -5.24 39.58
CA LEU A 582 -21.59 -4.14 39.57
C LEU A 582 -21.41 -3.52 38.19
N GLY A 583 -21.08 -4.33 37.17
CA GLY A 583 -20.70 -3.85 35.84
C GLY A 583 -19.45 -4.54 35.30
N TRP A 584 -18.75 -3.88 34.39
CA TRP A 584 -17.56 -4.39 33.72
C TRP A 584 -16.27 -3.84 34.34
N THR A 585 -15.31 -4.71 34.62
CA THR A 585 -13.94 -4.33 34.98
C THR A 585 -12.95 -5.14 34.15
N LYS A 586 -11.72 -4.64 33.99
CA LYS A 586 -10.67 -5.41 33.30
C LYS A 586 -10.39 -6.69 34.06
N ALA A 587 -10.25 -7.81 33.36
CA ALA A 587 -10.03 -9.12 33.98
C ALA A 587 -8.76 -9.16 34.85
N SER A 588 -7.73 -8.40 34.46
CA SER A 588 -6.47 -8.24 35.21
C SER A 588 -6.63 -7.53 36.57
N THR A 589 -7.79 -6.93 36.85
CA THR A 589 -8.11 -6.36 38.17
C THR A 589 -8.67 -7.39 39.14
N LEU A 590 -8.98 -8.60 38.65
CA LEU A 590 -9.55 -9.67 39.43
C LEU A 590 -8.61 -10.88 39.48
N THR A 591 -8.73 -11.69 40.52
CA THR A 591 -7.96 -12.93 40.73
C THR A 591 -8.91 -14.08 41.10
N ALA A 592 -8.51 -15.31 40.81
CA ALA A 592 -9.26 -16.51 41.19
C ALA A 592 -9.08 -16.88 42.67
N SER A 593 -8.01 -16.44 43.32
CA SER A 593 -7.69 -16.77 44.71
C SER A 593 -7.65 -15.51 45.58
N GLN A 594 -8.31 -15.57 46.73
CA GLN A 594 -8.29 -14.50 47.73
C GLN A 594 -6.90 -14.34 48.39
N TYR A 595 -6.12 -15.42 48.45
CA TYR A 595 -4.80 -15.47 49.08
C TYR A 595 -3.72 -15.93 48.10
N ASP A 596 -2.48 -15.52 48.34
CA ASP A 596 -1.33 -16.03 47.60
C ASP A 596 -1.10 -17.51 47.92
N LYS A 597 -0.81 -18.29 46.88
CA LYS A 597 -0.47 -19.70 47.02
C LYS A 597 0.97 -19.81 47.54
N LEU A 598 1.17 -20.67 48.54
CA LEU A 598 2.50 -21.04 49.02
C LEU A 598 3.06 -22.14 48.10
N ASP A 599 4.11 -21.84 47.35
CA ASP A 599 4.79 -22.78 46.45
C ASP A 599 5.71 -23.72 47.23
N TYR A 600 6.54 -23.17 48.11
CA TYR A 600 7.37 -23.93 49.04
C TYR A 600 7.66 -23.12 50.30
N ASP A 601 8.05 -23.83 51.36
CA ASP A 601 8.62 -23.27 52.58
C ASP A 601 9.71 -24.22 53.10
N LYS A 602 10.97 -23.77 53.09
CA LYS A 602 12.13 -24.58 53.45
C LYS A 602 12.99 -23.89 54.50
N ALA A 603 13.59 -24.69 55.38
CA ALA A 603 14.59 -24.19 56.32
C ALA A 603 15.87 -23.80 55.57
N ILE A 604 16.45 -22.65 55.92
CA ILE A 604 17.73 -22.19 55.39
C ILE A 604 18.60 -21.61 56.52
N THR A 605 19.88 -21.41 56.24
CA THR A 605 20.77 -20.66 57.13
C THR A 605 21.38 -19.52 56.34
N ALA A 606 21.12 -18.30 56.75
CA ALA A 606 21.77 -17.11 56.22
C ALA A 606 21.75 -15.99 57.25
N TYR A 607 22.56 -14.95 57.03
CA TYR A 607 22.45 -13.69 57.75
C TYR A 607 22.28 -12.53 56.78
N SER A 608 21.38 -11.62 57.15
CA SER A 608 21.05 -10.43 56.37
C SER A 608 20.95 -9.20 57.25
N ARG A 609 20.98 -8.01 56.64
CA ARG A 609 20.57 -6.74 57.27
C ARG A 609 19.43 -6.11 56.48
N VAL A 610 18.69 -5.22 57.12
CA VAL A 610 17.67 -4.40 56.44
C VAL A 610 18.35 -3.54 55.38
N LYS A 611 17.88 -3.65 54.13
CA LYS A 611 18.27 -2.83 52.98
C LYS A 611 17.32 -1.65 52.82
N THR A 612 16.02 -1.93 52.82
CA THR A 612 14.96 -0.93 52.59
C THR A 612 13.89 -1.09 53.66
N ALA A 613 13.87 -0.19 54.64
CA ALA A 613 12.89 -0.22 55.74
C ALA A 613 11.54 0.41 55.35
N THR A 614 11.55 1.42 54.49
CA THR A 614 10.35 2.15 54.05
C THR A 614 9.38 1.20 53.35
N ASP A 615 8.09 1.32 53.69
CA ASP A 615 6.97 0.51 53.17
C ASP A 615 7.09 -1.01 53.36
N ASN A 616 8.02 -1.47 54.20
CA ASN A 616 8.22 -2.88 54.48
C ASN A 616 7.83 -3.24 55.92
N SER A 617 7.13 -4.36 56.05
CA SER A 617 6.58 -4.85 57.31
C SER A 617 6.95 -6.30 57.55
N VAL A 618 6.89 -6.70 58.81
CA VAL A 618 7.12 -8.07 59.27
C VAL A 618 5.78 -8.71 59.60
N TRP A 619 5.63 -9.97 59.20
CA TRP A 619 4.34 -10.68 59.21
C TRP A 619 4.44 -12.04 59.91
N THR A 620 3.34 -12.54 60.46
CA THR A 620 3.31 -13.87 61.11
C THR A 620 3.50 -15.04 60.12
N LYS A 621 3.15 -14.82 58.86
CA LYS A 621 3.31 -15.71 57.70
C LYS A 621 3.76 -14.87 56.49
N PRO A 622 4.25 -15.45 55.38
CA PRO A 622 4.44 -14.70 54.15
C PRO A 622 3.21 -13.84 53.83
N TYR A 623 3.41 -12.56 53.52
CA TYR A 623 2.32 -11.60 53.35
C TYR A 623 1.29 -12.14 52.33
N ARG A 624 0.00 -11.93 52.61
CA ARG A 624 -1.15 -12.38 51.81
C ARG A 624 -1.36 -13.89 51.68
N THR A 625 -0.65 -14.72 52.45
CA THR A 625 -1.02 -16.14 52.62
C THR A 625 -2.08 -16.30 53.72
N SER A 626 -2.90 -17.36 53.67
CA SER A 626 -4.02 -17.53 54.60
C SER A 626 -3.58 -17.42 56.09
N GLY A 627 -4.20 -16.49 56.82
CA GLY A 627 -3.97 -16.24 58.25
C GLY A 627 -2.76 -15.34 58.59
N TYR A 628 -2.18 -14.63 57.63
CA TYR A 628 -1.14 -13.63 57.88
C TYR A 628 -1.67 -12.46 58.76
N LYS A 629 -0.84 -11.99 59.69
CA LYS A 629 -1.09 -10.81 60.54
C LYS A 629 0.17 -9.96 60.62
N LEU A 630 0.00 -8.64 60.76
CA LEU A 630 1.11 -7.71 60.96
C LEU A 630 1.76 -7.99 62.34
N VAL A 631 3.09 -8.08 62.36
CA VAL A 631 3.88 -8.17 63.59
C VAL A 631 4.35 -6.76 63.97
N ASN A 632 5.13 -6.13 63.10
CA ASN A 632 5.64 -4.76 63.26
C ASN A 632 6.28 -4.23 61.96
N PRO A 633 6.54 -2.91 61.86
CA PRO A 633 7.33 -2.35 60.76
C PRO A 633 8.76 -2.89 60.73
N LEU A 634 9.32 -3.13 59.53
CA LEU A 634 10.69 -3.63 59.37
C LEU A 634 11.75 -2.67 59.93
N SER A 635 11.44 -1.36 59.96
CA SER A 635 12.31 -0.31 60.51
C SER A 635 12.80 -0.60 61.94
N THR A 636 12.01 -1.32 62.74
CA THR A 636 12.34 -1.78 64.11
C THR A 636 13.64 -2.62 64.18
N TYR A 637 14.06 -3.20 63.06
CA TYR A 637 15.22 -4.08 62.96
C TYR A 637 16.39 -3.50 62.16
N THR A 638 16.32 -2.23 61.79
CA THR A 638 17.42 -1.52 61.12
C THR A 638 18.69 -1.57 61.98
N GLY A 639 19.83 -1.87 61.36
CA GLY A 639 21.12 -2.00 62.04
C GLY A 639 21.34 -3.31 62.80
N LYS A 640 20.34 -4.19 62.92
CA LYS A 640 20.49 -5.50 63.57
C LYS A 640 20.90 -6.58 62.56
N ASN A 641 21.66 -7.57 63.01
CA ASN A 641 21.91 -8.79 62.25
C ASN A 641 20.65 -9.66 62.30
N LEU A 642 20.11 -10.04 61.14
CA LEU A 642 18.92 -10.87 61.02
C LEU A 642 19.34 -12.28 60.64
N ARG A 643 19.16 -13.24 61.55
CA ARG A 643 19.41 -14.64 61.25
C ARG A 643 18.21 -15.20 60.49
N ILE A 644 18.41 -15.50 59.21
CA ILE A 644 17.38 -16.08 58.36
C ILE A 644 17.32 -17.59 58.62
N ILE A 645 16.14 -18.07 58.96
CA ILE A 645 15.89 -19.45 59.38
C ILE A 645 15.00 -20.22 58.38
N ARG A 646 14.19 -19.52 57.57
CA ARG A 646 13.37 -20.12 56.53
C ARG A 646 13.24 -19.21 55.31
N GLU A 647 13.02 -19.83 54.16
CA GLU A 647 12.68 -19.18 52.89
C GLU A 647 11.37 -19.79 52.37
N ALA A 648 10.41 -18.94 52.04
CA ALA A 648 9.15 -19.35 51.44
C ALA A 648 8.95 -18.63 50.11
N LYS A 649 8.44 -19.36 49.12
CA LYS A 649 8.02 -18.78 47.84
C LYS A 649 6.50 -18.76 47.75
N THR A 650 5.99 -17.62 47.34
CA THR A 650 4.56 -17.39 47.09
C THR A 650 4.37 -16.92 45.65
N SER A 651 3.12 -16.86 45.18
CA SER A 651 2.78 -16.23 43.90
C SER A 651 3.26 -14.78 43.75
N SER A 652 3.48 -14.06 44.86
CA SER A 652 3.91 -12.65 44.86
C SER A 652 5.41 -12.44 45.09
N GLY A 653 6.16 -13.43 45.58
CA GLY A 653 7.59 -13.29 45.82
C GLY A 653 8.19 -14.28 46.82
N ILE A 654 9.45 -14.04 47.16
CA ILE A 654 10.21 -14.81 48.15
C ILE A 654 10.20 -14.07 49.47
N TRP A 655 9.92 -14.80 50.55
CA TRP A 655 9.82 -14.29 51.91
C TRP A 655 10.85 -14.98 52.79
N TYR A 656 11.50 -14.21 53.66
CA TYR A 656 12.44 -14.71 54.65
C TYR A 656 11.86 -14.65 56.05
N GLN A 657 11.83 -15.79 56.73
CA GLN A 657 11.60 -15.82 58.17
C GLN A 657 12.92 -15.57 58.89
N PHE A 658 12.93 -14.62 59.81
CA PHE A 658 14.15 -14.26 60.54
C PHE A 658 13.97 -14.29 62.06
N SER A 659 15.10 -14.37 62.74
CA SER A 659 15.23 -14.29 64.20
C SER A 659 16.25 -13.23 64.58
N VAL A 660 16.05 -12.63 65.76
CA VAL A 660 16.95 -11.64 66.37
C VAL A 660 17.12 -12.01 67.84
N GLY A 661 18.36 -12.10 68.32
CA GLY A 661 18.64 -12.51 69.71
C GLY A 661 18.11 -13.92 70.02
N GLY A 662 18.08 -14.81 69.03
CA GLY A 662 17.61 -16.19 69.18
C GLY A 662 16.09 -16.39 69.15
N LYS A 663 15.29 -15.30 69.09
CA LYS A 663 13.82 -15.37 69.02
C LYS A 663 13.34 -15.19 67.59
N THR A 664 12.49 -16.10 67.10
CA THR A 664 11.82 -15.96 65.81
C THR A 664 10.88 -14.76 65.83
N VAL A 665 11.01 -13.87 64.84
CA VAL A 665 10.22 -12.64 64.76
C VAL A 665 9.06 -12.80 63.78
N GLY A 666 9.35 -13.14 62.52
CA GLY A 666 8.35 -13.20 61.48
C GLY A 666 8.96 -13.24 60.08
N TRP A 667 8.11 -13.04 59.08
CA TRP A 667 8.39 -13.09 57.66
C TRP A 667 8.49 -11.69 57.06
N VAL A 668 9.46 -11.47 56.19
CA VAL A 668 9.69 -10.21 55.47
C VAL A 668 10.05 -10.50 54.01
N ASP A 669 9.75 -9.57 53.10
CA ASP A 669 10.15 -9.68 51.69
C ASP A 669 11.68 -9.78 51.59
N SER A 670 12.18 -10.80 50.88
CA SER A 670 13.62 -11.00 50.71
C SER A 670 14.32 -9.81 50.05
N LYS A 671 13.62 -9.05 49.20
CA LYS A 671 14.14 -7.86 48.51
C LYS A 671 14.39 -6.68 49.45
N ALA A 672 13.74 -6.67 50.61
CA ALA A 672 13.93 -5.65 51.64
C ALA A 672 15.23 -5.87 52.44
N LEU A 673 15.94 -6.97 52.21
CA LEU A 673 17.14 -7.37 52.93
C LEU A 673 18.38 -7.41 52.02
N THR A 674 19.56 -7.27 52.64
CA THR A 674 20.86 -7.56 52.03
C THR A 674 21.49 -8.74 52.76
N THR A 675 21.56 -9.88 52.10
CA THR A 675 22.21 -11.11 52.60
C THR A 675 23.72 -10.97 52.51
N PHE A 676 24.42 -11.07 53.64
CA PHE A 676 25.88 -10.95 53.72
C PHE A 676 26.59 -12.24 54.13
N TYR A 677 25.84 -13.28 54.52
CA TYR A 677 26.37 -14.63 54.73
C TYR A 677 25.38 -15.70 54.30
N THR A 678 25.89 -16.68 53.55
CA THR A 678 25.25 -17.97 53.27
C THR A 678 26.32 -19.07 53.34
N PRO A 679 25.96 -20.34 53.63
CA PRO A 679 26.90 -21.46 53.63
C PRO A 679 27.65 -21.67 52.30
N SER A 680 27.10 -21.21 51.18
CA SER A 680 27.76 -21.26 49.87
C SER A 680 28.99 -20.36 49.76
N MET A 681 29.19 -19.44 50.71
CA MET A 681 30.39 -18.59 50.79
C MET A 681 31.57 -19.30 51.47
N GLU A 682 31.36 -20.49 52.02
CA GLU A 682 32.38 -21.25 52.74
C GLU A 682 33.25 -22.04 51.78
N LYS A 683 34.57 -21.99 51.97
CA LYS A 683 35.56 -22.79 51.24
C LYS A 683 36.18 -23.81 52.18
N THR A 684 36.33 -25.06 51.74
CA THR A 684 37.04 -26.08 52.50
C THR A 684 38.52 -25.75 52.54
N ILE A 685 39.12 -25.81 53.73
CA ILE A 685 40.54 -25.65 53.93
C ILE A 685 41.04 -26.67 54.95
N THR A 686 42.33 -26.95 54.92
CA THR A 686 43.02 -27.72 55.94
C THR A 686 44.14 -26.88 56.52
N GLY A 687 44.49 -27.15 57.78
CA GLY A 687 45.60 -26.47 58.43
C GLY A 687 45.46 -26.51 59.94
N THR A 688 46.59 -26.34 60.61
CA THR A 688 46.66 -26.22 62.06
C THR A 688 46.96 -24.77 62.42
N ARG A 689 46.26 -24.26 63.44
CA ARG A 689 46.49 -22.95 64.04
C ARG A 689 46.48 -23.04 65.56
N TYR A 690 46.90 -21.97 66.23
CA TYR A 690 46.81 -21.80 67.68
C TYR A 690 46.13 -20.47 67.99
N VAL A 691 45.50 -20.35 69.15
CA VAL A 691 44.96 -19.07 69.62
C VAL A 691 46.12 -18.09 69.81
N LEU A 692 46.03 -16.90 69.20
CA LEU A 692 47.03 -15.86 69.39
C LEU A 692 47.07 -15.44 70.87
N PRO A 693 48.23 -15.42 71.54
CA PRO A 693 48.29 -15.14 72.99
C PRO A 693 47.71 -13.80 73.43
N SER A 694 47.57 -12.83 72.52
CA SER A 694 46.93 -11.53 72.75
C SER A 694 45.42 -11.50 72.51
N LYS A 695 44.82 -12.58 71.99
CA LYS A 695 43.41 -12.66 71.57
C LYS A 695 42.58 -13.68 72.35
N GLN A 696 43.06 -14.12 73.50
CA GLN A 696 42.44 -15.16 74.32
C GLN A 696 41.05 -14.77 74.85
N THR A 697 40.78 -13.47 75.04
CA THR A 697 39.48 -12.97 75.52
C THR A 697 38.46 -12.80 74.39
N VAL A 698 38.85 -12.97 73.13
CA VAL A 698 37.95 -12.83 71.98
C VAL A 698 37.08 -14.08 71.84
N HIS A 699 35.85 -13.91 71.37
CA HIS A 699 34.87 -14.98 71.28
C HIS A 699 34.90 -15.74 69.95
N TYR A 700 34.28 -16.91 69.94
CA TYR A 700 34.00 -17.71 68.75
C TYR A 700 32.49 -18.00 68.66
N TYR A 701 31.99 -18.22 67.45
CA TYR A 701 30.55 -18.21 67.14
C TYR A 701 30.12 -19.45 66.36
N GLY A 702 28.83 -19.78 66.38
CA GLY A 702 28.29 -20.92 65.62
C GLY A 702 28.36 -20.74 64.09
N LEU A 703 28.39 -19.50 63.61
CA LEU A 703 28.46 -19.07 62.21
C LEU A 703 29.47 -17.90 62.11
N PRO A 704 29.99 -17.53 60.91
CA PRO A 704 31.01 -16.47 60.77
C PRO A 704 30.43 -15.06 60.89
N VAL A 705 29.63 -14.83 61.93
CA VAL A 705 28.96 -13.57 62.25
C VAL A 705 29.02 -13.37 63.76
N ALA A 706 29.42 -12.18 64.20
CA ALA A 706 29.38 -11.82 65.61
C ALA A 706 27.93 -11.51 66.02
N ASP A 707 27.25 -12.48 66.60
CA ASP A 707 25.88 -12.37 67.10
C ASP A 707 25.78 -13.12 68.44
N SER A 708 25.21 -12.45 69.44
CA SER A 708 25.08 -12.97 70.81
C SER A 708 24.28 -14.28 70.87
N ALA A 709 23.35 -14.51 69.95
CA ALA A 709 22.53 -15.72 69.90
C ALA A 709 23.30 -16.98 69.49
N ILE A 710 24.49 -16.82 68.91
CA ILE A 710 25.36 -17.92 68.45
C ILE A 710 26.76 -17.85 69.06
N ASP A 711 26.95 -17.00 70.07
CA ASP A 711 28.20 -16.89 70.80
C ASP A 711 28.46 -18.17 71.61
N ARG A 712 29.66 -18.73 71.48
CA ARG A 712 30.08 -19.97 72.16
C ARG A 712 31.09 -19.71 73.29
N GLY A 713 31.41 -18.44 73.54
CA GLY A 713 32.31 -17.98 74.60
C GLY A 713 33.72 -17.62 74.12
N PRO A 714 34.64 -17.33 75.05
CA PRO A 714 36.00 -16.86 74.74
C PRO A 714 36.93 -17.99 74.27
N LEU A 715 37.92 -17.62 73.45
CA LEU A 715 38.96 -18.52 72.92
C LEU A 715 39.96 -19.02 73.97
N SER A 716 39.99 -18.42 75.17
CA SER A 716 40.91 -18.76 76.26
C SER A 716 40.88 -20.24 76.64
N LYS A 717 39.73 -20.91 76.41
CA LYS A 717 39.54 -22.35 76.61
C LYS A 717 40.49 -23.23 75.76
N PHE A 718 41.01 -22.70 74.66
CA PHE A 718 41.82 -23.44 73.68
C PHE A 718 43.28 -22.97 73.60
N ASN A 719 43.75 -22.27 74.64
CA ASN A 719 45.11 -21.76 74.67
C ASN A 719 46.15 -22.89 74.58
N GLY A 720 47.09 -22.74 73.64
CA GLY A 720 48.17 -23.70 73.41
C GLY A 720 47.74 -25.01 72.75
N GLN A 721 46.44 -25.20 72.50
CA GLN A 721 45.89 -26.36 71.78
C GLN A 721 46.01 -26.16 70.26
N ALA A 722 46.31 -27.24 69.55
CA ALA A 722 46.31 -27.27 68.09
C ALA A 722 44.86 -27.25 67.57
N LEU A 723 44.51 -26.22 66.82
CA LEU A 723 43.18 -26.01 66.25
C LEU A 723 43.19 -26.40 64.77
N THR A 724 42.46 -27.47 64.44
CA THR A 724 42.31 -27.95 63.06
C THR A 724 41.24 -27.15 62.34
N LEU A 725 41.61 -26.53 61.22
CA LEU A 725 40.68 -25.79 60.37
C LEU A 725 39.88 -26.76 59.46
N GLN A 726 38.62 -26.43 59.21
CA GLN A 726 37.75 -27.14 58.26
C GLN A 726 37.35 -26.28 57.07
N ARG A 727 37.06 -25.00 57.33
CA ARG A 727 36.53 -24.07 56.34
C ARG A 727 36.98 -22.65 56.61
N GLU A 728 36.91 -21.83 55.58
CA GLU A 728 37.05 -20.38 55.67
C GLU A 728 35.89 -19.67 54.98
N ALA A 729 35.60 -18.45 55.39
CA ALA A 729 34.64 -17.57 54.73
C ALA A 729 35.07 -16.12 54.93
N THR A 730 34.94 -15.30 53.89
CA THR A 730 35.18 -13.85 53.99
C THR A 730 33.84 -13.14 54.11
N ILE A 731 33.54 -12.61 55.28
CA ILE A 731 32.27 -11.96 55.60
C ILE A 731 32.55 -10.51 55.90
N GLU A 732 31.97 -9.61 55.10
CA GLU A 732 32.15 -8.16 55.22
C GLU A 732 33.63 -7.73 55.28
N GLY A 733 34.46 -8.33 54.42
CA GLY A 733 35.90 -8.05 54.34
C GLY A 733 36.75 -8.65 55.47
N GLN A 734 36.16 -9.44 56.37
CA GLN A 734 36.88 -10.14 57.44
C GLN A 734 36.98 -11.62 57.11
N LEU A 735 38.19 -12.18 57.15
CA LEU A 735 38.39 -13.62 57.01
C LEU A 735 38.06 -14.33 58.32
N TRP A 736 37.22 -15.35 58.24
CA TRP A 736 36.84 -16.23 59.34
C TRP A 736 37.30 -17.66 59.05
N TYR A 737 37.73 -18.36 60.09
CA TYR A 737 38.03 -19.78 60.05
C TYR A 737 37.04 -20.57 60.90
N ARG A 738 36.53 -21.66 60.32
CA ARG A 738 35.80 -22.69 61.05
C ARG A 738 36.80 -23.68 61.61
N VAL A 739 36.88 -23.72 62.93
CA VAL A 739 37.66 -24.69 63.67
C VAL A 739 36.81 -25.94 63.89
N LYS A 740 37.39 -27.11 63.60
CA LYS A 740 36.77 -28.42 63.75
C LYS A 740 36.15 -28.55 65.15
N ASP A 741 34.89 -28.97 65.18
CA ASP A 741 34.09 -29.23 66.38
C ASP A 741 33.84 -28.03 67.33
N LEU A 742 34.33 -26.83 67.00
CA LEU A 742 34.19 -25.64 67.86
C LEU A 742 33.28 -24.57 67.28
N GLY A 743 33.50 -24.14 66.04
CA GLY A 743 32.78 -23.01 65.45
C GLY A 743 33.70 -22.07 64.67
N TRP A 744 33.26 -20.84 64.48
CA TRP A 744 33.92 -19.81 63.68
C TRP A 744 34.60 -18.75 64.53
N THR A 745 35.83 -18.40 64.17
CA THR A 745 36.55 -17.24 64.73
C THR A 745 37.27 -16.50 63.62
N LYS A 746 37.56 -15.21 63.82
CA LYS A 746 38.32 -14.43 62.83
C LYS A 746 39.72 -15.00 62.68
N ALA A 747 40.22 -15.06 61.44
CA ALA A 747 41.56 -15.54 61.14
C ALA A 747 42.64 -14.77 61.93
N ALA A 748 42.45 -13.47 62.11
CA ALA A 748 43.33 -12.60 62.89
C ALA A 748 43.41 -12.93 64.39
N ASN A 749 42.54 -13.79 64.91
CA ASN A 749 42.60 -14.27 66.30
C ASN A 749 43.53 -15.48 66.46
N LEU A 750 44.00 -16.05 65.36
CA LEU A 750 44.77 -17.27 65.32
C LEU A 750 46.17 -17.02 64.75
N THR A 751 47.11 -17.90 65.08
CA THR A 751 48.51 -17.88 64.61
C THR A 751 48.95 -19.28 64.14
N THR A 752 49.97 -19.35 63.31
CA THR A 752 50.60 -20.62 62.88
C THR A 752 51.58 -21.16 63.92
N THR A 753 52.11 -20.32 64.81
CA THR A 753 53.09 -20.70 65.83
C THR A 753 52.46 -20.80 67.21
N LYS A 754 52.86 -21.83 67.98
CA LYS A 754 52.39 -22.03 69.36
C LYS A 754 52.93 -20.97 70.33
N TYR A 755 54.11 -20.41 70.05
CA TYR A 755 54.82 -19.43 70.87
C TYR A 755 55.00 -18.10 70.12
N ASP A 756 55.27 -17.03 70.88
CA ASP A 756 55.72 -15.77 70.30
C ASP A 756 57.13 -15.96 69.69
N THR A 757 57.49 -15.12 68.72
CA THR A 757 58.84 -15.03 68.14
C THR A 757 59.47 -13.68 68.47
N LEU A 758 60.78 -13.53 68.31
CA LEU A 758 61.45 -12.24 68.47
C LEU A 758 61.37 -11.45 67.16
N SER A 759 60.79 -10.25 67.23
CA SER A 759 60.83 -9.26 66.15
C SER A 759 62.21 -8.59 66.05
N TYR A 760 62.85 -8.33 67.19
CA TYR A 760 64.26 -7.94 67.26
C TYR A 760 64.85 -8.26 68.64
N ASP A 761 66.17 -8.31 68.72
CA ASP A 761 66.95 -8.37 69.96
C ASP A 761 68.28 -7.63 69.76
N LYS A 762 68.47 -6.52 70.48
CA LYS A 762 69.63 -5.61 70.32
C LYS A 762 70.33 -5.37 71.66
N ALA A 763 71.66 -5.26 71.62
CA ALA A 763 72.43 -4.82 72.78
C ALA A 763 72.21 -3.33 73.05
N ILE A 764 72.07 -2.96 74.32
CA ILE A 764 71.93 -1.57 74.77
C ILE A 764 72.73 -1.34 76.05
N THR A 765 73.04 -0.08 76.35
CA THR A 765 73.57 0.33 77.65
C THR A 765 72.54 1.21 78.32
N ALA A 766 71.99 0.76 79.44
CA ALA A 766 71.14 1.57 80.29
C ALA A 766 71.21 1.08 81.74
N TYR A 767 70.76 1.90 82.69
CA TYR A 767 70.49 1.47 84.04
C TYR A 767 69.05 1.79 84.42
N SER A 768 68.41 0.81 85.06
CA SER A 768 67.03 0.90 85.51
C SER A 768 66.88 0.40 86.94
N ARG A 769 65.76 0.73 87.58
CA ARG A 769 65.28 0.09 88.82
C ARG A 769 63.90 -0.49 88.63
N VAL A 770 63.53 -1.43 89.50
CA VAL A 770 62.18 -1.97 89.54
C VAL A 770 61.17 -0.86 89.85
N LYS A 771 60.18 -0.68 88.97
CA LYS A 771 59.03 0.24 89.16
C LYS A 771 57.86 -0.47 89.82
N THR A 772 57.54 -1.68 89.38
CA THR A 772 56.38 -2.45 89.85
C THR A 772 56.75 -3.92 90.05
N ALA A 773 56.96 -4.31 91.31
CA ALA A 773 57.42 -5.66 91.64
C ALA A 773 56.30 -6.72 91.69
N SER A 774 55.07 -6.31 92.04
CA SER A 774 53.94 -7.21 92.31
C SER A 774 53.55 -8.01 91.07
N SER A 775 53.45 -9.35 91.22
CA SER A 775 53.05 -10.29 90.15
C SER A 775 53.94 -10.30 88.89
N ASN A 776 55.14 -9.73 88.96
CA ASN A 776 56.12 -9.71 87.87
C ASN A 776 57.28 -10.66 88.14
N TYR A 777 57.76 -11.30 87.08
CA TYR A 777 58.79 -12.33 87.15
C TYR A 777 59.92 -12.04 86.17
N VAL A 778 61.08 -12.57 86.50
CA VAL A 778 62.25 -12.61 85.62
C VAL A 778 62.25 -13.95 84.88
N TRP A 779 62.65 -13.93 83.62
CA TRP A 779 62.57 -15.06 82.71
C TRP A 779 63.91 -15.36 82.03
N THR A 780 64.15 -16.61 81.63
CA THR A 780 65.39 -17.00 80.93
C THR A 780 65.46 -16.41 79.51
N LYS A 781 64.30 -16.18 78.90
CA LYS A 781 64.06 -15.47 77.62
C LYS A 781 62.85 -14.55 77.82
N PRO A 782 62.53 -13.63 76.90
CA PRO A 782 61.24 -12.94 76.94
C PRO A 782 60.07 -13.92 77.14
N ASN A 783 59.12 -13.60 78.03
CA ASN A 783 58.02 -14.52 78.36
C ASN A 783 57.22 -14.88 77.09
N LYS A 784 56.71 -16.12 77.04
CA LYS A 784 55.95 -16.71 75.92
C LYS A 784 56.77 -16.99 74.63
N ILE A 785 58.08 -16.76 74.63
CA ILE A 785 58.99 -17.34 73.64
C ILE A 785 59.24 -18.82 73.98
N GLU A 786 59.47 -19.64 72.96
CA GLU A 786 59.80 -21.06 73.14
C GLU A 786 61.01 -21.29 74.06
N GLY A 787 60.82 -22.17 75.05
CA GLY A 787 61.82 -22.49 76.06
C GLY A 787 62.02 -21.40 77.13
N SER A 788 61.18 -20.36 77.16
CA SER A 788 61.20 -19.37 78.25
C SER A 788 60.77 -20.02 79.58
N GLN A 789 61.65 -19.95 80.58
CA GLN A 789 61.42 -20.47 81.92
C GLN A 789 61.47 -19.34 82.94
N LYS A 790 60.69 -19.46 84.01
CA LYS A 790 60.68 -18.50 85.11
C LYS A 790 61.96 -18.65 85.92
N VAL A 791 62.68 -17.56 86.14
CA VAL A 791 63.93 -17.51 86.91
C VAL A 791 63.63 -17.21 88.37
N SER A 792 62.97 -16.09 88.64
CA SER A 792 62.68 -15.61 90.01
C SER A 792 61.58 -14.54 89.99
N ALA A 793 61.10 -14.15 91.16
CA ALA A 793 60.22 -12.98 91.29
C ALA A 793 61.04 -11.69 91.07
N LEU A 794 60.46 -10.70 90.38
CA LEU A 794 61.14 -9.43 90.16
C LEU A 794 61.39 -8.67 91.46
N SER A 795 60.55 -8.90 92.49
CA SER A 795 60.67 -8.31 93.82
C SER A 795 62.05 -8.51 94.46
N THR A 796 62.75 -9.61 94.16
CA THR A 796 64.12 -9.91 94.65
C THR A 796 65.18 -8.87 94.24
N TYR A 797 64.91 -8.06 93.23
CA TYR A 797 65.82 -7.03 92.72
C TYR A 797 65.35 -5.59 93.01
N SER A 798 64.31 -5.43 93.83
CA SER A 798 63.82 -4.12 94.25
C SER A 798 64.93 -3.35 94.98
N GLY A 799 65.07 -2.05 94.67
CA GLY A 799 66.10 -1.19 95.25
C GLY A 799 67.52 -1.39 94.68
N LYS A 800 67.77 -2.42 93.86
CA LYS A 800 69.07 -2.64 93.22
C LYS A 800 69.17 -1.87 91.90
N ASN A 801 70.35 -1.34 91.60
CA ASN A 801 70.66 -0.80 90.28
C ASN A 801 70.80 -1.96 89.28
N MET A 802 69.95 -1.98 88.24
CA MET A 802 69.92 -3.04 87.23
C MET A 802 70.57 -2.52 85.96
N ARG A 803 71.72 -3.09 85.57
CA ARG A 803 72.35 -2.77 84.30
C ARG A 803 71.62 -3.51 83.19
N ILE A 804 71.01 -2.77 82.28
CA ILE A 804 70.34 -3.33 81.10
C ILE A 804 71.38 -3.61 80.03
N LEU A 805 71.37 -4.84 79.52
CA LEU A 805 72.32 -5.36 78.56
C LEU A 805 71.71 -5.45 77.15
N ARG A 806 70.42 -5.81 77.06
CA ARG A 806 69.70 -6.02 75.80
C ARG A 806 68.25 -5.59 75.88
N GLU A 807 67.69 -5.22 74.73
CA GLU A 807 66.28 -4.97 74.50
C GLU A 807 65.77 -5.88 73.39
N ALA A 808 64.66 -6.58 73.63
CA ALA A 808 64.03 -7.43 72.64
C ALA A 808 62.54 -7.15 72.53
N LYS A 809 61.99 -7.23 71.31
CA LYS A 809 60.55 -7.11 71.04
C LYS A 809 59.99 -8.43 70.56
N THR A 810 58.87 -8.88 71.12
CA THR A 810 58.18 -10.10 70.70
C THR A 810 57.19 -9.84 69.56
N SER A 811 56.77 -10.89 68.84
CA SER A 811 55.73 -10.82 67.80
C SER A 811 54.36 -10.35 68.32
N SER A 812 54.12 -10.48 69.63
CA SER A 812 52.98 -9.88 70.32
C SER A 812 53.12 -8.37 70.58
N GLY A 813 54.28 -7.78 70.27
CA GLY A 813 54.58 -6.36 70.40
C GLY A 813 55.16 -5.92 71.75
N ALA A 814 55.35 -6.84 72.71
CA ALA A 814 55.90 -6.53 74.03
C ALA A 814 57.42 -6.33 73.98
N ILE A 815 57.94 -5.38 74.77
CA ILE A 815 59.37 -5.06 74.86
C ILE A 815 59.92 -5.58 76.19
N TRP A 816 61.02 -6.31 76.13
CA TRP A 816 61.69 -6.97 77.25
C TRP A 816 63.13 -6.49 77.38
N TYR A 817 63.59 -6.33 78.62
CA TYR A 817 64.96 -5.96 78.95
C TYR A 817 65.71 -7.13 79.60
N GLN A 818 66.87 -7.49 79.06
CA GLN A 818 67.82 -8.37 79.72
C GLN A 818 68.68 -7.53 80.66
N PHE A 819 68.80 -7.93 81.92
CA PHE A 819 69.54 -7.17 82.91
C PHE A 819 70.55 -8.01 83.70
N SER A 820 71.50 -7.30 84.30
CA SER A 820 72.48 -7.83 85.26
C SER A 820 72.46 -7.03 86.56
N VAL A 821 72.87 -7.67 87.65
CA VAL A 821 73.03 -7.07 88.98
C VAL A 821 74.33 -7.60 89.56
N GLY A 822 75.21 -6.72 90.04
CA GLY A 822 76.53 -7.12 90.56
C GLY A 822 77.40 -7.83 89.52
N GLY A 823 77.25 -7.47 88.23
CA GLY A 823 78.04 -8.02 87.13
C GLY A 823 77.55 -9.36 86.57
N LYS A 824 76.58 -10.02 87.21
CA LYS A 824 76.00 -11.29 86.75
C LYS A 824 74.70 -11.05 85.97
N THR A 825 74.59 -11.59 84.76
CA THR A 825 73.34 -11.59 83.98
C THR A 825 72.28 -12.42 84.69
N ILE A 826 71.09 -11.84 84.89
CA ILE A 826 70.00 -12.46 85.65
C ILE A 826 68.92 -13.03 84.73
N GLY A 827 68.44 -12.24 83.78
CA GLY A 827 67.38 -12.67 82.86
C GLY A 827 66.64 -11.50 82.24
N TRP A 828 65.48 -11.80 81.66
CA TRP A 828 64.60 -10.89 80.95
C TRP A 828 63.39 -10.49 81.79
N VAL A 829 62.99 -9.23 81.69
CA VAL A 829 61.81 -8.67 82.35
C VAL A 829 61.10 -7.70 81.41
N ASP A 830 59.78 -7.54 81.56
CA ASP A 830 59.02 -6.56 80.77
C ASP A 830 59.56 -5.15 81.03
N SER A 831 59.84 -4.40 79.98
CA SER A 831 60.31 -3.01 80.08
C SER A 831 59.36 -2.11 80.86
N LYS A 832 58.05 -2.36 80.79
CA LYS A 832 57.00 -1.53 81.43
C LYS A 832 57.07 -1.53 82.96
N VAL A 833 57.71 -2.54 83.55
CA VAL A 833 57.79 -2.69 85.01
C VAL A 833 59.08 -2.15 85.60
N LEU A 834 59.91 -1.49 84.78
CA LEU A 834 61.14 -0.81 85.18
C LEU A 834 61.05 0.71 84.98
N THR A 835 61.87 1.45 85.73
CA THR A 835 62.15 2.88 85.51
C THR A 835 63.61 3.02 85.12
N THR A 836 63.89 3.47 83.90
CA THR A 836 65.26 3.75 83.41
C THR A 836 65.71 5.13 83.87
N PHE A 837 66.87 5.21 84.50
CA PHE A 837 67.41 6.46 85.06
C PHE A 837 68.77 6.86 84.49
N TYR A 838 69.40 5.99 83.69
CA TYR A 838 70.57 6.35 82.89
C TYR A 838 70.52 5.67 81.51
N THR A 839 70.81 6.46 80.49
CA THR A 839 71.16 6.04 79.14
C THR A 839 72.30 6.94 78.62
N PRO A 840 73.14 6.48 77.67
CA PRO A 840 74.20 7.29 77.08
C PRO A 840 73.72 8.62 76.46
N SER A 841 72.44 8.69 76.05
CA SER A 841 71.84 9.93 75.53
C SER A 841 71.71 11.05 76.58
N MET A 842 71.93 10.75 77.87
CA MET A 842 71.94 11.75 78.96
C MET A 842 73.32 12.40 79.14
N GLU A 843 74.35 11.91 78.46
CA GLU A 843 75.71 12.45 78.52
C GLU A 843 75.85 13.70 77.63
N LYS A 844 76.48 14.75 78.17
CA LYS A 844 76.83 15.97 77.46
C LYS A 844 78.34 16.09 77.34
N ASN A 845 78.83 16.62 76.23
CA ASN A 845 80.26 16.92 76.09
C ASN A 845 80.64 18.08 77.00
N LEU A 846 81.78 17.96 77.66
CA LEU A 846 82.35 19.00 78.52
C LEU A 846 83.86 18.92 78.44
N THR A 847 84.54 20.05 78.22
CA THR A 847 86.00 20.11 78.33
C THR A 847 86.35 20.93 79.57
N ALA A 848 86.88 20.26 80.58
CA ALA A 848 87.25 20.93 81.82
C ALA A 848 88.45 20.26 82.48
N THR A 849 89.33 21.07 83.06
CA THR A 849 90.41 20.58 83.93
C THR A 849 89.93 20.53 85.37
N ARG A 850 90.21 19.42 86.05
CA ARG A 850 89.81 19.15 87.44
C ARG A 850 90.93 18.45 88.22
N TYR A 851 90.84 18.49 89.54
CA TYR A 851 91.73 17.81 90.48
C TYR A 851 90.91 17.04 91.50
N VAL A 852 91.41 15.91 92.01
CA VAL A 852 90.73 15.18 93.11
C VAL A 852 90.78 16.04 94.37
N LEU A 853 89.64 16.23 95.04
CA LEU A 853 89.58 16.90 96.35
C LEU A 853 90.28 16.05 97.41
N THR A 854 91.17 16.63 98.21
CA THR A 854 91.96 15.91 99.23
C THR A 854 91.06 15.16 100.23
N SER A 855 89.93 15.76 100.60
CA SER A 855 88.92 15.14 101.48
C SER A 855 88.15 13.98 100.82
N LYS A 856 88.24 13.82 99.50
CA LYS A 856 87.50 12.83 98.70
C LYS A 856 88.41 11.80 98.01
N LYS A 857 89.68 11.70 98.41
CA LYS A 857 90.65 10.73 97.83
C LYS A 857 90.20 9.26 97.94
N ASN A 858 89.38 8.93 98.93
CA ASN A 858 88.86 7.57 99.13
C ASN A 858 87.55 7.31 98.36
N GLU A 859 86.97 8.33 97.70
CA GLU A 859 85.81 8.13 96.82
C GLU A 859 86.23 7.43 95.53
N HIS A 860 85.26 6.81 94.86
CA HIS A 860 85.53 5.92 93.73
C HIS A 860 85.20 6.54 92.36
N TYR A 861 85.70 5.90 91.31
CA TYR A 861 85.31 6.14 89.92
C TYR A 861 84.82 4.85 89.26
N TYR A 862 83.90 4.98 88.33
CA TYR A 862 83.08 3.89 87.79
C TYR A 862 83.12 3.89 86.26
N GLY A 863 82.83 2.75 85.63
CA GLY A 863 82.75 2.64 84.18
C GLY A 863 81.62 3.47 83.54
N LEU A 864 80.56 3.74 84.29
CA LEU A 864 79.35 4.48 83.91
C LEU A 864 78.94 5.39 85.09
N PRO A 865 78.13 6.45 84.90
CA PRO A 865 77.77 7.41 85.96
C PRO A 865 76.73 6.85 86.95
N VAL A 866 76.98 5.66 87.48
CA VAL A 866 76.13 4.94 88.43
C VAL A 866 77.03 4.27 89.45
N VAL A 867 76.67 4.38 90.74
CA VAL A 867 77.34 3.62 91.81
C VAL A 867 76.90 2.15 91.70
N ASP A 868 77.81 1.31 91.22
CA ASP A 868 77.62 -0.13 91.08
C ASP A 868 78.98 -0.81 91.20
N SER A 869 79.09 -1.78 92.12
CA SER A 869 80.33 -2.50 92.40
C SER A 869 80.88 -3.24 91.18
N ALA A 870 80.02 -3.61 90.22
CA ALA A 870 80.44 -4.32 89.01
C ALA A 870 81.23 -3.45 88.01
N ILE A 871 81.13 -2.13 88.15
CA ILE A 871 81.81 -1.17 87.27
C ILE A 871 82.72 -0.23 88.06
N ASP A 872 82.89 -0.48 89.36
CA ASP A 872 83.80 0.25 90.21
C ASP A 872 85.25 -0.03 89.78
N ARG A 873 86.00 1.04 89.50
CA ARG A 873 87.39 0.96 89.04
C ARG A 873 88.38 1.27 90.16
N GLY A 874 87.90 1.52 91.37
CA GLY A 874 88.68 1.75 92.58
C GLY A 874 88.67 3.21 93.05
N PRO A 875 89.44 3.52 94.11
CA PRO A 875 89.46 4.84 94.72
C PRO A 875 90.24 5.86 93.88
N LEU A 876 89.89 7.13 94.02
CA LEU A 876 90.50 8.27 93.36
C LEU A 876 91.91 8.62 93.90
N SER A 877 92.36 7.98 94.98
CA SER A 877 93.63 8.27 95.67
C SER A 877 94.85 8.20 94.74
N LYS A 878 94.83 7.30 93.76
CA LYS A 878 95.88 7.14 92.71
C LYS A 878 96.04 8.38 91.80
N PHE A 879 95.06 9.28 91.83
CA PHE A 879 94.99 10.48 91.02
C PHE A 879 95.06 11.78 91.84
N SER A 880 95.26 11.67 93.16
CA SER A 880 95.45 12.84 94.01
C SER A 880 96.66 13.65 93.56
N GLY A 881 96.50 14.97 93.41
CA GLY A 881 97.55 15.88 92.93
C GLY A 881 97.79 15.86 91.40
N LYS A 882 97.17 14.95 90.64
CA LYS A 882 97.26 14.90 89.17
C LYS A 882 96.20 15.77 88.49
N THR A 883 96.53 16.30 87.31
CA THR A 883 95.60 17.03 86.44
C THR A 883 94.66 16.04 85.73
N LEU A 884 93.35 16.19 85.91
CA LEU A 884 92.33 15.35 85.28
C LEU A 884 91.59 16.13 84.19
N THR A 885 91.52 15.57 82.98
CA THR A 885 90.72 16.14 81.89
C THR A 885 89.33 15.51 81.87
N VAL A 886 88.30 16.28 82.15
CA VAL A 886 86.90 15.87 81.96
C VAL A 886 86.51 16.05 80.50
N GLN A 887 85.82 15.06 79.94
CA GLN A 887 85.35 15.05 78.55
C GLN A 887 83.82 15.04 78.42
N ARG A 888 83.12 14.58 79.46
CA ARG A 888 81.65 14.56 79.49
C ARG A 888 81.12 14.81 80.88
N GLU A 889 79.87 15.24 80.94
CA GLU A 889 79.08 15.30 82.16
C GLU A 889 77.74 14.59 81.97
N ALA A 890 77.14 14.15 83.07
CA ALA A 890 75.78 13.62 83.08
C ALA A 890 75.16 13.89 84.44
N THR A 891 73.89 14.31 84.46
CA THR A 891 73.13 14.43 85.71
C THR A 891 72.26 13.20 85.87
N ILE A 892 72.64 12.33 86.81
CA ILE A 892 71.96 11.06 87.07
C ILE A 892 71.34 11.16 88.45
N GLU A 893 70.02 11.08 88.51
CA GLU A 893 69.25 11.14 89.76
C GLU A 893 69.60 12.36 90.63
N GLY A 894 69.73 13.53 90.00
CA GLY A 894 70.05 14.80 90.66
C GLY A 894 71.52 14.97 91.03
N GLN A 895 72.38 13.97 90.79
CA GLN A 895 73.82 14.09 91.01
C GLN A 895 74.54 14.35 89.69
N LEU A 896 75.39 15.38 89.66
CA LEU A 896 76.26 15.65 88.51
C LEU A 896 77.47 14.71 88.56
N TRP A 897 77.76 14.07 87.45
CA TRP A 897 78.89 13.18 87.23
C TRP A 897 79.79 13.73 86.14
N TYR A 898 81.10 13.55 86.29
CA TYR A 898 82.11 13.88 85.29
C TYR A 898 82.78 12.61 84.78
N ARG A 899 82.88 12.49 83.45
CA ARG A 899 83.70 11.48 82.79
C ARG A 899 85.10 12.02 82.59
N VAL A 900 86.04 11.50 83.36
CA VAL A 900 87.46 11.80 83.22
C VAL A 900 88.03 10.94 82.10
N LYS A 901 88.75 11.59 81.18
CA LYS A 901 89.44 10.99 80.05
C LYS A 901 90.27 9.80 80.53
N ASP A 902 90.12 8.66 79.84
CA ASP A 902 90.84 7.40 80.09
C ASP A 902 90.61 6.73 81.47
N LEU A 903 89.80 7.33 82.36
CA LEU A 903 89.53 6.78 83.71
C LEU A 903 88.11 6.26 83.89
N GLY A 904 87.10 7.05 83.51
CA GLY A 904 85.70 6.73 83.78
C GLY A 904 84.95 7.87 84.44
N TRP A 905 83.84 7.54 85.10
CA TRP A 905 82.91 8.48 85.71
C TRP A 905 83.11 8.60 87.22
N THR A 906 83.16 9.81 87.74
CA THR A 906 83.06 10.06 89.19
C THR A 906 82.11 11.21 89.45
N LYS A 907 81.59 11.35 90.68
CA LYS A 907 80.72 12.47 91.02
C LYS A 907 81.50 13.77 90.87
N ALA A 908 80.87 14.78 90.27
CA ALA A 908 81.48 16.09 90.11
C ALA A 908 81.95 16.69 91.45
N ALA A 909 81.21 16.42 92.52
CA ALA A 909 81.53 16.83 93.89
C ALA A 909 82.80 16.18 94.48
N ASN A 910 83.38 15.15 93.83
CA ASN A 910 84.66 14.57 94.23
C ASN A 910 85.86 15.34 93.67
N LEU A 911 85.61 16.27 92.75
CA LEU A 911 86.64 17.00 92.02
C LEU A 911 86.54 18.52 92.27
N SER A 912 87.68 19.20 92.21
CA SER A 912 87.83 20.66 92.33
C SER A 912 88.34 21.27 91.02
N ALA A 913 87.99 22.52 90.74
CA ALA A 913 88.58 23.31 89.65
C ALA A 913 89.99 23.81 89.98
N LYS A 914 90.32 23.95 91.28
CA LYS A 914 91.65 24.37 91.76
C LYS A 914 92.41 23.17 92.33
N LYS A 915 93.71 23.12 92.06
CA LYS A 915 94.64 22.16 92.69
C LYS A 915 94.71 22.48 94.19
N GLN A 916 94.42 21.47 95.03
CA GLN A 916 94.49 21.56 96.49
C GLN A 916 95.73 20.86 97.01
#